data_AF-A0A024TIW3-F1
#
_entry.id   AF-A0A024TIW3-F1
#
_cell.length_a   1.000
_cell.length_b   1.000
_cell.length_c   1.000
_cell.angle_alpha   90.00
_cell.angle_beta   90.00
_cell.angle_gamma   90.00
#
_symmetry.space_group_name_H-M   'P 1'
#
loop_
_entity.id
_entity.type
_entity.pdbx_description
1 polymer ?
#
loop_
_entity_poly.entity_id
_entity_poly.type
_entity_poly.pdbx_seq_one_letter_code
_entity_poly.pdbx_strand_id
1 'polypeptide(L)'
;MNSTSLSDLEDAPGSSSSVDRFLLEHGIRLSSNSVGDDKDSSFSIPQTTEHDAPLTLDDFSPALPSHLNSFSTHDDETSQIHQDAAYLRSLPREPVQSSPRAPSNATPHGHAREESSMGMAGSTTSTPSGRRHESSRTNSHMSEPRFGQSSVAPPSMDQDTPDNEWRPLNTLLAQHGFSPIELIPTSTGVIPKMDALFAVVHDLIVQLERRGQIIQDLVLDSDLHAKKHAKAETHLASHEMKITDVTEALERSQGEVQSLKTELMRATAKLESEQKAFKLQKSKLEQQLKISEHRVKAKEGLLERLQHKFQQVMDKEDVSKTRTREVFRTIQQRDPRKSSAADLKSLELIAMYETEREKMTAEIAQLRSQVQELCCDVRDKENVLLRQTGANGFTQRDAFVEKLEQARLEQEQSSRQLRHKEAIIQEKVNKIEIELRHSKDIIADLRDENANLILEVQSRPTIRDYKAIQRRVVLLERQLSDQKAAVQDAHTLEDLRKYMGTAELIHRDKVNAKLHLNRLTTLPKEACLDVIQDICRQLDLTDVTLIGPSVAKLISVVQAVPRMEKFIHGVCGCISQNGIVPLEIVTSTLTKWKNDLTHLAQLQSFTDKLHAILSRRSHDNVQDIQGPISHNRALHVVEELVAFETHFSHEREMYSLAITNVDKQPDVLIHKMIQHFRHLFGVKSMEGVFPKINEVFLFVNEMNNALASIKESLGLARTVSVAHALNELRTALQKMTDPKRPPLAPDTHESYVVTGKSDVVGVAAVRQQHVTLTKLKQVLGAQTIDELVPRATR
;
A
#
# COMPACT_ATOMS: atom_id res chain seq x y z
N MET A 1 50.40 -33.10 26.45
CA MET A 1 51.64 -32.46 25.99
C MET A 1 51.23 -31.12 25.36
N ASN A 2 51.64 -29.95 25.83
CA ASN A 2 52.42 -29.59 27.02
C ASN A 2 51.82 -28.34 27.71
N SER A 3 52.40 -28.01 28.86
CA SER A 3 52.35 -26.75 29.63
C SER A 3 52.16 -25.46 28.78
N THR A 4 51.67 -24.35 29.32
CA THR A 4 52.06 -23.76 30.63
C THR A 4 50.93 -22.92 31.27
N SER A 5 51.02 -22.72 32.59
CA SER A 5 50.08 -21.96 33.43
C SER A 5 50.81 -20.86 34.21
N LEU A 6 50.06 -20.15 35.07
CA LEU A 6 50.43 -18.95 35.84
C LEU A 6 50.51 -17.68 34.97
N SER A 7 49.90 -16.55 35.33
CA SER A 7 49.77 -15.86 36.64
C SER A 7 51.06 -15.17 37.07
N ASP A 8 50.97 -13.84 37.21
CA ASP A 8 51.62 -13.00 38.23
C ASP A 8 51.83 -11.59 37.67
N LEU A 9 51.10 -10.62 38.24
CA LEU A 9 51.53 -9.22 38.44
C LEU A 9 50.48 -8.49 39.27
N GLU A 10 50.86 -8.11 40.49
CA GLU A 10 50.03 -7.39 41.46
C GLU A 10 49.99 -5.87 41.19
N ASP A 11 49.23 -5.14 42.01
CA ASP A 11 48.98 -3.71 41.88
C ASP A 11 50.25 -2.82 41.88
N ALA A 12 50.25 -1.82 40.99
CA ALA A 12 51.07 -0.61 41.11
C ALA A 12 50.23 0.62 40.66
N PRO A 13 50.08 1.68 41.49
CA PRO A 13 49.11 2.74 41.22
C PRO A 13 49.67 3.92 40.41
N GLY A 14 48.86 4.37 39.44
CA GLY A 14 48.75 5.79 39.06
C GLY A 14 49.47 6.28 37.80
N SER A 15 48.69 6.78 36.84
CA SER A 15 49.13 7.83 35.89
C SER A 15 47.96 8.50 35.14
N SER A 16 47.01 9.12 35.87
CA SER A 16 45.91 9.92 35.25
C SER A 16 46.43 11.03 34.34
N SER A 17 47.64 11.53 34.63
CA SER A 17 48.35 12.60 33.91
C SER A 17 48.65 12.32 32.44
N SER A 18 48.54 11.08 31.96
CA SER A 18 48.79 10.77 30.54
C SER A 18 47.61 11.13 29.62
N VAL A 19 46.38 11.19 30.15
CA VAL A 19 45.18 11.49 29.35
C VAL A 19 44.97 13.00 29.24
N ASP A 20 45.09 13.73 30.35
CA ASP A 20 44.91 15.19 30.37
C ASP A 20 45.94 15.92 29.47
N ARG A 21 47.16 15.38 29.37
CA ARG A 21 48.21 15.93 28.48
C ARG A 21 47.81 15.83 27.00
N PHE A 22 47.28 14.68 26.59
CA PHE A 22 46.81 14.43 25.22
C PHE A 22 45.60 15.30 24.85
N LEU A 23 44.71 15.57 25.81
CA LEU A 23 43.53 16.40 25.59
C LEU A 23 43.86 17.91 25.47
N LEU A 24 44.89 18.39 26.18
CA LEU A 24 45.40 19.75 25.99
C LEU A 24 46.10 19.92 24.64
N GLU A 25 46.89 18.94 24.21
CA GLU A 25 47.68 18.99 22.97
C GLU A 25 46.81 19.01 21.69
N HIS A 26 45.57 18.51 21.78
CA HIS A 26 44.56 18.60 20.73
C HIS A 26 43.46 19.67 20.98
N GLY A 27 43.65 20.57 21.95
CA GLY A 27 42.81 21.77 22.12
C GLY A 27 41.39 21.54 22.64
N ILE A 28 41.07 20.36 23.17
CA ILE A 28 39.71 20.00 23.58
C ILE A 28 39.43 20.49 25.01
N ARG A 29 38.88 21.71 25.15
CA ARG A 29 38.35 22.20 26.43
C ARG A 29 37.00 21.57 26.76
N LEU A 30 36.98 20.63 27.69
CA LEU A 30 35.75 20.17 28.34
C LEU A 30 35.46 21.04 29.58
N SER A 31 34.41 21.87 29.50
CA SER A 31 33.92 22.65 30.63
C SER A 31 33.15 21.75 31.62
N SER A 32 33.83 21.26 32.65
CA SER A 32 33.16 20.66 33.81
C SER A 32 32.39 21.74 34.58
N ASN A 33 31.13 21.49 34.92
CA ASN A 33 30.34 22.35 35.78
C ASN A 33 29.80 21.53 36.96
N SER A 34 29.74 22.17 38.13
CA SER A 34 29.57 21.48 39.42
C SER A 34 28.18 20.86 39.64
N VAL A 35 28.15 19.85 40.51
CA VAL A 35 26.94 19.49 41.28
C VAL A 35 26.59 20.66 42.23
N GLY A 36 25.30 20.95 42.43
CA GLY A 36 24.84 21.95 43.40
C GLY A 36 23.31 22.06 43.51
N ASP A 37 22.80 21.69 44.69
CA ASP A 37 21.53 22.01 45.37
C ASP A 37 20.18 22.18 44.63
N ASP A 38 19.16 21.53 45.22
CA ASP A 38 17.73 21.82 45.01
C ASP A 38 17.31 23.19 45.58
N LYS A 39 16.33 23.85 44.94
CA LYS A 39 15.30 24.68 45.61
C LYS A 39 14.13 25.11 44.72
N ASP A 40 12.95 25.18 45.32
CA ASP A 40 11.72 25.69 44.72
C ASP A 40 11.73 27.21 44.49
N SER A 41 11.30 27.66 43.31
CA SER A 41 10.53 28.90 43.04
C SER A 41 10.23 28.97 41.52
N SER A 42 8.98 28.88 41.05
CA SER A 42 7.88 29.86 41.16
C SER A 42 7.93 30.99 40.10
N PHE A 43 6.96 30.93 39.18
CA PHE A 43 6.34 32.02 38.39
C PHE A 43 7.14 32.83 37.32
N SER A 44 6.77 32.56 36.06
CA SER A 44 6.18 33.51 35.09
C SER A 44 6.98 34.71 34.52
N ILE A 45 7.13 34.69 33.19
CA ILE A 45 7.23 35.86 32.29
C ILE A 45 6.47 35.54 30.97
N PRO A 46 6.12 36.49 30.07
CA PRO A 46 4.70 36.76 29.80
C PRO A 46 4.24 36.66 28.33
N GLN A 47 2.95 36.89 28.09
CA GLN A 47 2.39 37.19 26.76
C GLN A 47 2.57 38.68 26.39
N THR A 48 3.18 38.96 25.24
CA THR A 48 2.96 40.15 24.39
C THR A 48 3.41 39.79 22.96
N THR A 49 2.47 39.45 22.08
CA THR A 49 1.92 40.29 20.98
C THR A 49 2.79 40.38 19.71
N GLU A 50 2.28 39.77 18.65
CA GLU A 50 2.19 40.27 17.27
C GLU A 50 3.44 40.85 16.57
N HIS A 51 3.86 40.18 15.50
CA HIS A 51 3.74 40.78 14.16
C HIS A 51 3.80 39.73 13.03
N ASP A 52 2.79 39.73 12.15
CA ASP A 52 2.84 39.01 10.87
C ASP A 52 3.62 39.80 9.82
N ALA A 53 4.54 39.13 9.13
CA ALA A 53 5.09 39.54 7.83
C ALA A 53 5.64 38.30 7.08
N PRO A 54 5.32 38.09 5.79
CA PRO A 54 5.75 36.92 5.05
C PRO A 54 7.22 37.00 4.62
N LEU A 55 7.98 35.91 4.80
CA LEU A 55 9.36 35.80 4.33
C LEU A 55 9.42 35.71 2.80
N THR A 56 10.13 36.65 2.16
CA THR A 56 10.35 36.69 0.71
C THR A 56 11.58 35.89 0.27
N LEU A 57 11.56 35.42 -0.99
CA LEU A 57 12.45 34.39 -1.51
C LEU A 57 13.79 34.94 -2.08
N ASP A 58 14.61 35.61 -1.26
CA ASP A 58 15.83 36.30 -1.73
C ASP A 58 17.11 36.06 -0.88
N ASP A 59 17.14 35.02 -0.03
CA ASP A 59 18.23 34.81 0.95
C ASP A 59 19.07 33.53 0.71
N PHE A 60 19.49 33.30 -0.54
CA PHE A 60 20.49 32.27 -0.91
C PHE A 60 21.38 32.72 -2.08
N SER A 61 22.53 33.32 -1.77
CA SER A 61 23.65 33.50 -2.71
C SER A 61 24.87 32.67 -2.28
N PRO A 62 25.46 31.83 -3.15
CA PRO A 62 26.62 31.01 -2.79
C PRO A 62 27.91 31.84 -2.79
N ALA A 63 28.73 31.70 -1.74
CA ALA A 63 30.03 32.35 -1.66
C ALA A 63 31.06 31.70 -2.59
N LEU A 64 31.84 32.52 -3.30
CA LEU A 64 33.10 32.14 -3.95
C LEU A 64 34.29 32.77 -3.20
N PRO A 65 35.47 32.12 -3.21
CA PRO A 65 36.55 32.42 -2.27
C PRO A 65 37.49 33.53 -2.76
N SER A 66 38.25 34.10 -1.84
CA SER A 66 39.24 35.14 -2.14
C SER A 66 40.54 34.99 -1.34
N HIS A 67 41.65 34.87 -2.09
CA HIS A 67 43.01 35.34 -1.74
C HIS A 67 43.79 34.59 -0.62
N LEU A 68 45.15 34.50 -0.64
CA LEU A 68 46.19 34.92 -1.61
C LEU A 68 47.52 34.16 -1.36
N ASN A 69 48.42 34.17 -2.35
CA ASN A 69 49.90 34.01 -2.25
C ASN A 69 50.50 32.65 -1.81
N SER A 70 51.78 32.31 -2.11
CA SER A 70 52.70 32.65 -3.23
C SER A 70 54.01 31.83 -3.09
N PHE A 71 54.92 31.88 -4.09
CA PHE A 71 56.16 31.08 -4.26
C PHE A 71 55.89 29.60 -4.64
N SER A 72 56.44 28.99 -5.71
CA SER A 72 57.64 29.18 -6.56
C SER A 72 58.96 28.65 -6.00
N THR A 73 59.38 27.47 -6.50
CA THR A 73 60.59 27.32 -7.33
C THR A 73 60.51 26.02 -8.18
N HIS A 74 61.47 25.84 -9.08
CA HIS A 74 61.45 24.98 -10.27
C HIS A 74 62.26 23.67 -10.09
N ASP A 75 62.31 22.86 -11.16
CA ASP A 75 63.31 21.80 -11.47
C ASP A 75 63.20 20.44 -10.69
N ASP A 76 63.49 19.24 -11.27
CA ASP A 76 64.04 18.96 -12.62
C ASP A 76 63.70 17.57 -13.25
N GLU A 77 64.06 17.42 -14.54
CA GLU A 77 64.25 16.24 -15.45
C GLU A 77 63.65 14.84 -15.11
N THR A 78 62.82 14.16 -15.94
CA THR A 78 62.80 13.73 -17.37
C THR A 78 63.34 12.32 -17.70
N SER A 79 62.50 11.49 -18.36
CA SER A 79 62.82 10.38 -19.32
C SER A 79 61.57 9.49 -19.53
N GLN A 80 61.26 8.87 -20.68
CA GLN A 80 61.81 8.96 -22.06
C GLN A 80 60.77 8.37 -23.07
N ILE A 81 60.81 8.84 -24.34
CA ILE A 81 60.54 8.11 -25.62
C ILE A 81 59.21 7.30 -25.73
N HIS A 82 58.17 7.74 -26.45
CA HIS A 82 57.95 7.93 -27.91
C HIS A 82 57.36 6.72 -28.68
N GLN A 83 56.22 6.97 -29.36
CA GLN A 83 55.73 6.36 -30.63
C GLN A 83 55.37 4.84 -30.65
N ASP A 84 54.50 4.35 -31.55
CA ASP A 84 53.80 5.00 -32.69
C ASP A 84 52.35 4.46 -32.91
N ALA A 85 51.62 5.02 -33.88
CA ALA A 85 50.18 4.77 -34.08
C ALA A 85 49.79 4.02 -35.38
N ALA A 86 48.71 3.23 -35.25
CA ALA A 86 47.77 2.75 -36.29
C ALA A 86 48.23 1.82 -37.43
N TYR A 87 47.44 0.77 -37.73
CA TYR A 87 47.02 0.43 -39.11
C TYR A 87 45.75 -0.48 -39.18
N LEU A 88 44.65 0.12 -39.65
CA LEU A 88 43.48 -0.39 -40.41
C LEU A 88 42.89 -1.84 -40.25
N ARG A 89 41.59 -1.84 -39.84
CA ARG A 89 40.39 -2.30 -40.61
C ARG A 89 40.20 -3.79 -40.99
N SER A 90 39.04 -4.39 -40.62
CA SER A 90 38.02 -5.05 -41.49
C SER A 90 37.09 -6.04 -40.74
N LEU A 91 35.82 -6.15 -41.16
CA LEU A 91 34.84 -7.18 -40.77
C LEU A 91 34.78 -8.32 -41.82
N PRO A 92 34.14 -9.46 -41.52
CA PRO A 92 32.87 -9.78 -42.21
C PRO A 92 31.77 -10.41 -41.31
N ARG A 93 30.63 -10.79 -41.93
CA ARG A 93 29.37 -11.24 -41.29
C ARG A 93 29.13 -12.77 -41.42
N GLU A 94 28.31 -13.30 -40.50
CA GLU A 94 27.31 -14.39 -40.71
C GLU A 94 27.82 -15.80 -41.14
N PRO A 95 27.00 -16.90 -41.12
CA PRO A 95 25.54 -16.98 -41.19
C PRO A 95 24.85 -17.92 -40.16
N VAL A 96 23.59 -18.27 -40.47
CA VAL A 96 22.60 -18.98 -39.65
C VAL A 96 22.54 -20.49 -39.98
N GLN A 97 21.95 -21.26 -39.05
CA GLN A 97 21.15 -22.49 -39.26
C GLN A 97 21.77 -23.87 -38.92
N SER A 98 20.85 -24.82 -38.65
CA SER A 98 21.00 -26.25 -38.34
C SER A 98 21.40 -26.67 -36.92
N SER A 99 20.57 -27.56 -36.35
CA SER A 99 20.89 -28.46 -35.23
C SER A 99 21.26 -29.82 -35.84
N PRO A 100 22.15 -30.62 -35.24
CA PRO A 100 21.63 -31.87 -34.66
C PRO A 100 22.38 -32.44 -33.44
N ARG A 101 21.62 -33.28 -32.68
CA ARG A 101 22.05 -34.46 -31.90
C ARG A 101 22.91 -34.29 -30.63
N ALA A 102 22.52 -35.05 -29.62
CA ALA A 102 23.27 -35.28 -28.38
C ALA A 102 24.29 -36.44 -28.52
N PRO A 103 25.29 -36.54 -27.62
CA PRO A 103 26.12 -37.74 -27.48
C PRO A 103 25.37 -38.86 -26.73
N SER A 104 25.64 -40.10 -27.09
CA SER A 104 25.13 -41.31 -26.42
C SER A 104 26.26 -42.33 -26.24
N ASN A 105 26.40 -42.90 -25.04
CA ASN A 105 27.05 -44.19 -24.73
C ASN A 105 26.93 -44.45 -23.21
N ALA A 106 26.65 -45.67 -22.71
CA ALA A 106 26.24 -46.90 -23.39
C ALA A 106 25.35 -47.79 -22.49
N THR A 107 24.57 -48.66 -23.13
CA THR A 107 23.68 -49.73 -22.62
C THR A 107 24.46 -51.04 -22.32
N PRO A 108 23.84 -52.21 -21.99
CA PRO A 108 22.41 -52.58 -21.79
C PRO A 108 22.16 -53.10 -20.33
N HIS A 109 21.17 -53.92 -19.94
CA HIS A 109 19.96 -54.60 -20.47
C HIS A 109 18.95 -54.71 -19.29
N GLY A 110 17.65 -54.99 -19.42
CA GLY A 110 16.79 -55.08 -20.61
C GLY A 110 15.50 -55.89 -20.34
N HIS A 111 14.41 -55.57 -21.08
CA HIS A 111 13.15 -56.34 -21.24
C HIS A 111 12.24 -56.51 -19.99
N ALA A 112 10.90 -56.43 -20.06
CA ALA A 112 9.97 -55.98 -21.12
C ALA A 112 8.72 -55.34 -20.45
N ARG A 113 8.18 -54.23 -20.96
CA ARG A 113 7.00 -54.12 -21.84
C ARG A 113 5.66 -54.60 -21.23
N GLU A 114 4.77 -53.64 -20.93
CA GLU A 114 3.35 -53.70 -21.35
C GLU A 114 2.71 -52.31 -21.38
N GLU A 115 1.44 -52.21 -21.81
CA GLU A 115 0.87 -50.98 -22.40
C GLU A 115 -0.35 -50.41 -21.63
N SER A 116 -0.53 -49.09 -21.77
CA SER A 116 -1.80 -48.35 -21.86
C SER A 116 -3.06 -48.74 -21.03
N SER A 117 -3.56 -47.73 -20.31
CA SER A 117 -4.98 -47.34 -20.24
C SER A 117 -6.00 -48.28 -19.55
N MET A 118 -6.51 -47.83 -18.40
CA MET A 118 -7.95 -47.83 -18.14
C MET A 118 -8.36 -46.76 -17.11
N GLY A 119 -9.66 -46.42 -17.08
CA GLY A 119 -10.27 -45.52 -16.10
C GLY A 119 -11.55 -46.14 -15.52
N MET A 120 -12.45 -45.28 -15.00
CA MET A 120 -13.73 -45.59 -14.34
C MET A 120 -13.70 -46.00 -12.84
N ALA A 121 -14.03 -45.01 -12.01
CA ALA A 121 -15.23 -44.95 -11.15
C ALA A 121 -15.44 -45.92 -9.96
N GLY A 122 -15.76 -45.30 -8.81
CA GLY A 122 -16.57 -45.86 -7.72
C GLY A 122 -15.81 -46.57 -6.59
N SER A 123 -16.36 -46.69 -5.38
CA SER A 123 -17.52 -45.98 -4.80
C SER A 123 -17.54 -46.12 -3.27
N THR A 124 -18.39 -45.33 -2.60
CA THR A 124 -18.70 -45.42 -1.17
C THR A 124 -19.18 -46.81 -0.73
N THR A 125 -18.85 -47.23 0.49
CA THR A 125 -19.52 -48.34 1.19
C THR A 125 -19.97 -47.92 2.60
N SER A 126 -21.02 -48.57 3.09
CA SER A 126 -21.72 -48.29 4.34
C SER A 126 -21.86 -49.53 5.22
N THR A 127 -22.45 -49.35 6.40
CA THR A 127 -22.76 -50.37 7.41
C THR A 127 -23.52 -51.59 6.87
N PRO A 128 -23.34 -52.76 7.52
CA PRO A 128 -24.54 -53.43 8.05
C PRO A 128 -24.36 -54.06 9.45
N SER A 129 -25.49 -54.30 10.12
CA SER A 129 -25.55 -55.09 11.37
C SER A 129 -25.35 -56.59 11.12
N GLY A 130 -24.81 -57.32 12.10
CA GLY A 130 -24.53 -58.75 12.00
C GLY A 130 -25.68 -59.69 12.39
N ARG A 131 -25.45 -60.99 12.20
CA ARG A 131 -26.24 -62.08 12.82
C ARG A 131 -25.35 -63.31 13.03
N ARG A 132 -25.65 -64.11 14.06
CA ARG A 132 -24.97 -65.39 14.34
C ARG A 132 -25.39 -66.46 13.31
N HIS A 133 -24.46 -67.31 12.86
CA HIS A 133 -24.34 -68.75 13.20
C HIS A 133 -23.31 -69.45 12.28
N GLU A 134 -22.44 -70.28 12.88
CA GLU A 134 -21.99 -71.62 12.41
C GLU A 134 -21.35 -71.82 11.00
N SER A 135 -20.45 -72.80 10.77
CA SER A 135 -19.72 -73.73 11.67
C SER A 135 -18.59 -74.47 10.91
N SER A 136 -17.81 -75.27 11.65
CA SER A 136 -16.94 -76.39 11.19
C SER A 136 -15.59 -76.02 10.54
N ARG A 137 -14.59 -76.92 10.40
CA ARG A 137 -14.45 -78.41 10.45
C ARG A 137 -12.94 -78.69 10.77
N THR A 138 -12.41 -79.82 11.24
CA THR A 138 -12.80 -81.24 11.49
C THR A 138 -12.18 -81.68 12.88
N ASN A 139 -12.06 -82.93 13.38
CA ASN A 139 -12.49 -84.28 12.97
C ASN A 139 -12.59 -85.29 14.17
N SER A 140 -13.16 -86.47 13.88
CA SER A 140 -12.78 -87.85 14.29
C SER A 140 -12.88 -88.35 15.75
N HIS A 141 -13.40 -89.56 16.03
CA HIS A 141 -14.35 -90.44 15.31
C HIS A 141 -14.82 -91.61 16.22
N MET A 142 -15.87 -92.35 15.82
CA MET A 142 -16.38 -93.63 16.42
C MET A 142 -16.97 -93.53 17.85
N SER A 143 -18.00 -94.31 18.27
CA SER A 143 -18.98 -95.14 17.55
C SER A 143 -20.25 -95.42 18.39
N GLU A 144 -21.32 -95.88 17.73
CA GLU A 144 -22.65 -96.24 18.27
C GLU A 144 -22.62 -97.58 19.09
N PRO A 145 -23.65 -97.95 19.88
CA PRO A 145 -24.87 -98.53 19.29
C PRO A 145 -26.23 -98.14 19.95
N ARG A 146 -27.32 -98.62 19.32
CA ARG A 146 -28.74 -98.31 19.56
C ARG A 146 -29.50 -99.38 20.36
N PHE A 147 -30.83 -99.16 20.42
CA PHE A 147 -31.95 -100.06 20.73
C PHE A 147 -32.35 -100.13 22.22
N GLY A 148 -33.65 -100.19 22.55
CA GLY A 148 -34.85 -100.07 21.70
C GLY A 148 -36.13 -100.32 22.50
N GLN A 149 -37.24 -99.62 22.18
CA GLN A 149 -38.52 -99.81 22.86
C GLN A 149 -39.38 -100.88 22.16
N SER A 150 -40.06 -101.76 22.91
CA SER A 150 -41.14 -102.60 22.39
C SER A 150 -42.17 -103.00 23.46
N SER A 151 -43.41 -102.52 23.24
CA SER A 151 -44.70 -103.20 23.42
C SER A 151 -44.99 -104.20 24.57
N VAL A 152 -46.00 -103.81 25.38
CA VAL A 152 -47.30 -104.51 25.55
C VAL A 152 -47.39 -105.81 26.40
N ALA A 153 -47.98 -105.61 27.59
CA ALA A 153 -49.05 -106.43 28.22
C ALA A 153 -48.70 -107.66 29.13
N PRO A 154 -49.66 -108.11 29.98
CA PRO A 154 -49.43 -108.94 31.19
C PRO A 154 -49.97 -110.40 30.99
N PRO A 155 -50.28 -111.23 32.02
CA PRO A 155 -50.08 -111.13 33.48
C PRO A 155 -49.49 -112.40 34.15
N SER A 156 -49.24 -112.35 35.47
CA SER A 156 -49.52 -113.46 36.41
C SER A 156 -49.28 -113.02 37.86
N MET A 157 -49.94 -113.67 38.82
CA MET A 157 -49.43 -113.79 40.19
C MET A 157 -48.59 -115.06 40.28
N ASP A 158 -47.56 -115.10 41.13
CA ASP A 158 -47.51 -116.12 42.19
C ASP A 158 -46.39 -115.88 43.23
N GLN A 159 -46.76 -116.10 44.48
CA GLN A 159 -45.98 -116.57 45.64
C GLN A 159 -44.67 -115.85 46.06
N ASP A 160 -44.69 -115.38 47.31
CA ASP A 160 -43.54 -114.85 48.03
C ASP A 160 -42.42 -115.89 48.21
N THR A 161 -41.20 -115.51 47.82
CA THR A 161 -39.97 -116.14 48.32
C THR A 161 -39.06 -115.04 48.89
N PRO A 162 -38.51 -115.18 50.11
CA PRO A 162 -37.72 -114.12 50.77
C PRO A 162 -36.38 -113.81 50.09
N ASP A 163 -36.04 -114.54 49.03
CA ASP A 163 -34.87 -114.33 48.17
C ASP A 163 -35.11 -113.22 47.13
N ASN A 164 -36.36 -112.81 46.89
CA ASN A 164 -36.72 -111.94 45.77
C ASN A 164 -36.46 -110.44 46.04
N GLU A 165 -36.51 -110.01 47.31
CA GLU A 165 -36.32 -108.61 47.71
C GLU A 165 -34.89 -108.10 47.49
N TRP A 166 -33.89 -108.97 47.65
CA TRP A 166 -32.46 -108.62 47.58
C TRP A 166 -31.89 -108.71 46.16
N ARG A 167 -32.59 -109.37 45.22
CA ARG A 167 -32.14 -109.54 43.82
C ARG A 167 -31.96 -108.22 43.05
N PRO A 168 -32.85 -107.21 43.14
CA PRO A 168 -32.63 -105.91 42.51
C PRO A 168 -31.39 -105.20 43.05
N LEU A 169 -31.15 -105.26 44.37
CA LEU A 169 -29.99 -104.63 45.01
C LEU A 169 -28.68 -105.30 44.60
N ASN A 170 -28.61 -106.63 44.66
CA ASN A 170 -27.41 -107.37 44.22
C ASN A 170 -27.13 -107.18 42.71
N THR A 171 -28.17 -106.98 41.89
CA THR A 171 -28.01 -106.61 40.47
C THR A 171 -27.42 -105.21 40.31
N LEU A 172 -27.90 -104.23 41.07
CA LEU A 172 -27.40 -102.85 41.04
C LEU A 172 -25.96 -102.73 41.56
N LEU A 173 -25.61 -103.48 42.62
CA LEU A 173 -24.26 -103.59 43.14
C LEU A 173 -23.28 -104.13 42.08
N ALA A 174 -23.65 -105.24 41.43
CA ALA A 174 -22.84 -105.83 40.36
C ALA A 174 -22.68 -104.88 39.15
N GLN A 175 -23.73 -104.14 38.75
CA GLN A 175 -23.67 -103.13 37.69
C GLN A 175 -22.70 -101.97 38.02
N HIS A 176 -22.47 -101.68 39.30
CA HIS A 176 -21.52 -100.67 39.76
C HIS A 176 -20.18 -101.24 40.24
N GLY A 177 -19.92 -102.54 40.03
CA GLY A 177 -18.64 -103.19 40.33
C GLY A 177 -18.43 -103.60 41.78
N PHE A 178 -19.48 -103.65 42.60
CA PHE A 178 -19.44 -104.15 43.97
C PHE A 178 -19.83 -105.63 44.04
N SER A 179 -19.33 -106.32 45.07
CA SER A 179 -19.73 -107.70 45.37
C SER A 179 -21.23 -107.80 45.71
N PRO A 180 -21.92 -108.90 45.34
CA PRO A 180 -23.27 -109.14 45.81
C PRO A 180 -23.28 -109.47 47.32
N ILE A 181 -24.34 -109.07 48.01
CA ILE A 181 -24.55 -109.38 49.43
C ILE A 181 -24.94 -110.86 49.54
N GLU A 182 -24.10 -111.65 50.22
CA GLU A 182 -24.40 -113.04 50.55
C GLU A 182 -25.57 -113.14 51.55
N LEU A 183 -26.44 -114.14 51.36
CA LEU A 183 -27.68 -114.30 52.11
C LEU A 183 -27.68 -115.60 52.92
N ILE A 184 -28.20 -115.57 54.15
CA ILE A 184 -28.26 -116.69 55.10
C ILE A 184 -29.73 -117.06 55.36
N PRO A 185 -30.16 -118.29 55.03
CA PRO A 185 -31.50 -118.78 55.36
C PRO A 185 -31.72 -118.89 56.88
N THR A 186 -32.85 -118.38 57.36
CA THR A 186 -33.26 -118.39 58.77
C THR A 186 -34.70 -118.90 58.90
N SER A 187 -35.11 -119.38 60.08
CA SER A 187 -36.43 -119.99 60.31
C SER A 187 -37.65 -119.07 60.10
N THR A 188 -37.44 -117.77 59.87
CA THR A 188 -38.50 -116.77 59.64
C THR A 188 -38.23 -115.88 58.42
N GLY A 189 -37.26 -116.23 57.55
CA GLY A 189 -36.89 -115.41 56.39
C GLY A 189 -35.42 -115.56 55.99
N VAL A 190 -34.93 -114.65 55.16
CA VAL A 190 -33.54 -114.64 54.67
C VAL A 190 -32.86 -113.36 55.17
N ILE A 191 -31.65 -113.49 55.72
CA ILE A 191 -30.92 -112.39 56.38
C ILE A 191 -29.57 -112.20 55.70
N PRO A 192 -29.15 -110.96 55.35
CA PRO A 192 -27.82 -110.72 54.77
C PRO A 192 -26.69 -111.05 55.75
N LYS A 193 -25.63 -111.65 55.23
CA LYS A 193 -24.39 -111.91 55.96
C LYS A 193 -23.68 -110.59 56.27
N MET A 194 -23.53 -110.29 57.55
CA MET A 194 -23.04 -108.98 58.01
C MET A 194 -21.65 -108.62 57.47
N ASP A 195 -20.74 -109.59 57.33
CA ASP A 195 -19.39 -109.34 56.78
C ASP A 195 -19.43 -108.91 55.30
N ALA A 196 -20.30 -109.55 54.50
CA ALA A 196 -20.46 -109.23 53.08
C ALA A 196 -21.13 -107.86 52.90
N LEU A 197 -22.15 -107.57 53.71
CA LEU A 197 -22.80 -106.27 53.75
C LEU A 197 -21.82 -105.17 54.19
N PHE A 198 -21.00 -105.42 55.22
CA PHE A 198 -19.99 -104.48 55.71
C PHE A 198 -18.90 -104.21 54.66
N ALA A 199 -18.40 -105.26 53.97
CA ALA A 199 -17.43 -105.09 52.89
C ALA A 199 -17.97 -104.21 51.74
N VAL A 200 -19.21 -104.45 51.30
CA VAL A 200 -19.87 -103.62 50.26
C VAL A 200 -20.05 -102.17 50.72
N VAL A 201 -20.47 -101.94 51.96
CA VAL A 201 -20.63 -100.59 52.52
C VAL A 201 -19.27 -99.89 52.67
N HIS A 202 -18.24 -100.60 53.13
CA HIS A 202 -16.87 -100.09 53.24
C HIS A 202 -16.31 -99.68 51.87
N ASP A 203 -16.40 -100.55 50.86
CA ASP A 203 -15.90 -100.25 49.52
C ASP A 203 -16.69 -99.13 48.85
N LEU A 204 -17.99 -99.00 49.13
CA LEU A 204 -18.79 -97.87 48.70
C LEU A 204 -18.33 -96.57 49.35
N ILE A 205 -18.02 -96.56 50.65
CA ILE A 205 -17.44 -95.40 51.36
C ILE A 205 -16.10 -95.03 50.74
N VAL A 206 -15.17 -95.98 50.58
CA VAL A 206 -13.85 -95.74 49.97
C VAL A 206 -13.95 -95.23 48.53
N GLN A 207 -14.91 -95.74 47.73
CA GLN A 207 -15.17 -95.20 46.39
C GLN A 207 -15.75 -93.78 46.43
N LEU A 208 -16.63 -93.46 47.38
CA LEU A 208 -17.20 -92.12 47.55
C LEU A 208 -16.14 -91.12 48.02
N GLU A 209 -15.29 -91.49 48.97
CA GLU A 209 -14.13 -90.70 49.40
C GLU A 209 -13.15 -90.45 48.25
N ARG A 210 -12.79 -91.50 47.50
CA ARG A 210 -11.91 -91.36 46.32
C ARG A 210 -12.51 -90.47 45.23
N ARG A 211 -13.82 -90.56 44.98
CA ARG A 211 -14.52 -89.65 44.06
C ARG A 211 -14.55 -88.22 44.61
N GLY A 212 -14.75 -88.06 45.92
CA GLY A 212 -14.68 -86.78 46.63
C GLY A 212 -13.31 -86.10 46.43
N GLN A 213 -12.21 -86.83 46.62
CA GLN A 213 -10.87 -86.32 46.37
C GLN A 213 -10.66 -85.90 44.90
N ILE A 214 -11.05 -86.74 43.94
CA ILE A 214 -10.93 -86.42 42.50
C ILE A 214 -11.76 -85.17 42.14
N ILE A 215 -12.96 -85.03 42.72
CA ILE A 215 -13.80 -83.83 42.53
C ILE A 215 -13.13 -82.61 43.18
N GLN A 216 -12.55 -82.74 44.37
CA GLN A 216 -11.84 -81.66 45.04
C GLN A 216 -10.61 -81.21 44.24
N ASP A 217 -9.81 -82.15 43.74
CA ASP A 217 -8.63 -81.87 42.92
C ASP A 217 -9.01 -81.16 41.61
N LEU A 218 -10.08 -81.62 40.94
CA LEU A 218 -10.62 -80.99 39.72
C LEU A 218 -11.20 -79.59 39.99
N VAL A 219 -11.86 -79.38 41.13
CA VAL A 219 -12.35 -78.04 41.53
C VAL A 219 -11.17 -77.11 41.82
N LEU A 220 -10.13 -77.58 42.53
CA LEU A 220 -8.93 -76.79 42.82
C LEU A 220 -8.16 -76.44 41.54
N ASP A 221 -7.99 -77.36 40.59
CA ASP A 221 -7.32 -77.07 39.33
C ASP A 221 -8.17 -76.18 38.42
N SER A 222 -9.50 -76.36 38.39
CA SER A 222 -10.44 -75.42 37.74
C SER A 222 -10.30 -74.00 38.31
N ASP A 223 -10.24 -73.86 39.64
CA ASP A 223 -10.04 -72.60 40.34
C ASP A 223 -8.67 -71.96 39.99
N LEU A 224 -7.61 -72.77 39.90
CA LEU A 224 -6.29 -72.33 39.48
C LEU A 224 -6.28 -71.91 38.00
N HIS A 225 -7.00 -72.62 37.13
CA HIS A 225 -7.14 -72.28 35.73
C HIS A 225 -7.97 -71.01 35.51
N ALA A 226 -9.07 -70.81 36.25
CA ALA A 226 -9.82 -69.57 36.26
C ALA A 226 -8.96 -68.38 36.73
N LYS A 227 -8.17 -68.57 37.80
CA LYS A 227 -7.22 -67.55 38.30
C LYS A 227 -6.07 -67.26 37.33
N LYS A 228 -5.63 -68.23 36.53
CA LYS A 228 -4.67 -68.02 35.41
C LYS A 228 -5.34 -67.25 34.26
N HIS A 229 -6.58 -67.60 33.90
CA HIS A 229 -7.34 -66.99 32.81
C HIS A 229 -7.65 -65.52 33.10
N ALA A 230 -8.21 -65.20 34.27
CA ALA A 230 -8.51 -63.83 34.67
C ALA A 230 -7.24 -62.93 34.69
N LYS A 231 -6.09 -63.48 35.09
CA LYS A 231 -4.81 -62.76 34.99
C LYS A 231 -4.43 -62.50 33.53
N ALA A 232 -4.51 -63.51 32.66
CA ALA A 232 -4.24 -63.35 31.23
C ALA A 232 -5.17 -62.30 30.59
N GLU A 233 -6.47 -62.29 30.93
CA GLU A 233 -7.44 -61.29 30.49
C GLU A 233 -7.08 -59.88 30.97
N THR A 234 -6.71 -59.69 32.24
CA THR A 234 -6.28 -58.35 32.73
C THR A 234 -5.00 -57.86 32.06
N HIS A 235 -4.07 -58.76 31.72
CA HIS A 235 -2.89 -58.39 30.92
C HIS A 235 -3.28 -58.05 29.48
N LEU A 236 -4.15 -58.85 28.85
CA LEU A 236 -4.61 -58.64 27.48
C LEU A 236 -5.33 -57.28 27.35
N ALA A 237 -6.29 -56.99 28.23
CA ALA A 237 -6.97 -55.69 28.27
C ALA A 237 -6.00 -54.52 28.53
N SER A 238 -4.97 -54.72 29.37
CA SER A 238 -3.91 -53.71 29.56
C SER A 238 -3.03 -53.51 28.33
N HIS A 239 -2.88 -54.52 27.47
CA HIS A 239 -2.19 -54.40 26.18
C HIS A 239 -3.09 -53.78 25.11
N GLU A 240 -4.38 -54.13 25.05
CA GLU A 240 -5.36 -53.48 24.16
C GLU A 240 -5.46 -51.98 24.45
N MET A 241 -5.57 -51.57 25.72
CA MET A 241 -5.60 -50.15 26.11
C MET A 241 -4.31 -49.41 25.68
N LYS A 242 -3.14 -50.02 25.85
CA LYS A 242 -1.87 -49.44 25.36
C LYS A 242 -1.82 -49.36 23.83
N ILE A 243 -2.43 -50.31 23.12
CA ILE A 243 -2.54 -50.26 21.67
C ILE A 243 -3.46 -49.10 21.26
N THR A 244 -4.62 -48.92 21.90
CA THR A 244 -5.51 -47.78 21.62
C THR A 244 -4.83 -46.45 21.89
N ASP A 245 -4.18 -46.28 23.06
CA ASP A 245 -3.44 -45.07 23.43
C ASP A 245 -2.37 -44.70 22.38
N VAL A 246 -1.62 -45.70 21.91
CA VAL A 246 -0.58 -45.54 20.88
C VAL A 246 -1.17 -45.24 19.51
N THR A 247 -2.29 -45.87 19.12
CA THR A 247 -2.95 -45.56 17.83
C THR A 247 -3.52 -44.14 17.82
N GLU A 248 -4.16 -43.68 18.90
CA GLU A 248 -4.64 -42.30 18.97
C GLU A 248 -3.48 -41.29 19.00
N ALA A 249 -2.38 -41.60 19.70
CA ALA A 249 -1.18 -40.76 19.69
C ALA A 249 -0.55 -40.68 18.28
N LEU A 250 -0.55 -41.79 17.54
CA LEU A 250 -0.12 -41.83 16.14
C LEU A 250 -1.03 -40.97 15.25
N GLU A 251 -2.35 -41.10 15.36
CA GLU A 251 -3.31 -40.27 14.59
C GLU A 251 -3.17 -38.77 14.88
N ARG A 252 -3.01 -38.38 16.15
CA ARG A 252 -2.72 -36.99 16.54
C ARG A 252 -1.45 -36.48 15.85
N SER A 253 -0.36 -37.23 15.95
CA SER A 253 0.92 -36.85 15.32
C SER A 253 0.84 -36.78 13.78
N GLN A 254 0.03 -37.63 13.15
CA GLN A 254 -0.22 -37.55 11.71
C GLN A 254 -1.02 -36.31 11.33
N GLY A 255 -2.01 -35.92 12.14
CA GLY A 255 -2.75 -34.67 11.98
C GLY A 255 -1.86 -33.43 12.10
N GLU A 256 -0.97 -33.41 13.09
CA GLU A 256 0.04 -32.34 13.27
C GLU A 256 1.00 -32.26 12.08
N VAL A 257 1.56 -33.39 11.62
CA VAL A 257 2.44 -33.45 10.45
C VAL A 257 1.71 -33.01 9.17
N GLN A 258 0.44 -33.35 8.99
CA GLN A 258 -0.36 -32.85 7.88
C GLN A 258 -0.59 -31.34 7.97
N SER A 259 -0.94 -30.81 9.15
CA SER A 259 -1.11 -29.38 9.38
C SER A 259 0.16 -28.61 9.02
N LEU A 260 1.30 -28.97 9.64
CA LEU A 260 2.62 -28.40 9.39
C LEU A 260 3.03 -28.47 7.92
N LYS A 261 2.70 -29.56 7.21
CA LYS A 261 2.92 -29.69 5.77
C LYS A 261 2.10 -28.66 4.97
N THR A 262 0.84 -28.42 5.31
CA THR A 262 0.05 -27.37 4.63
C THR A 262 0.53 -25.96 4.96
N GLU A 263 1.07 -25.73 6.17
CA GLU A 263 1.68 -24.45 6.55
C GLU A 263 2.99 -24.20 5.80
N LEU A 264 3.85 -25.22 5.70
CA LEU A 264 5.08 -25.17 4.91
C LEU A 264 4.77 -24.85 3.44
N MET A 265 3.76 -25.51 2.84
CA MET A 265 3.36 -25.24 1.45
C MET A 265 2.75 -23.83 1.26
N ARG A 266 2.06 -23.29 2.26
CA ARG A 266 1.62 -21.87 2.26
C ARG A 266 2.82 -20.92 2.38
N ALA A 267 3.78 -21.22 3.24
CA ALA A 267 4.98 -20.42 3.44
C ALA A 267 5.86 -20.38 2.18
N THR A 268 6.12 -21.52 1.52
CA THR A 268 6.90 -21.55 0.27
C THR A 268 6.20 -20.82 -0.86
N ALA A 269 4.87 -20.98 -1.01
CA ALA A 269 4.10 -20.25 -2.02
C ALA A 269 4.14 -18.72 -1.80
N LYS A 270 4.09 -18.26 -0.55
CA LYS A 270 4.27 -16.84 -0.19
C LYS A 270 5.67 -16.33 -0.57
N LEU A 271 6.70 -17.08 -0.18
CA LEU A 271 8.11 -16.74 -0.43
C LEU A 271 8.43 -16.70 -1.95
N GLU A 272 7.85 -17.61 -2.73
CA GLU A 272 7.90 -17.57 -4.20
C GLU A 272 7.22 -16.32 -4.77
N SER A 273 6.07 -15.92 -4.24
CA SER A 273 5.34 -14.73 -4.68
C SER A 273 6.14 -13.45 -4.41
N GLU A 274 6.70 -13.34 -3.19
CA GLU A 274 7.60 -12.25 -2.79
C GLU A 274 8.85 -12.22 -3.68
N GLN A 275 9.47 -13.36 -3.96
CA GLN A 275 10.63 -13.42 -4.87
C GLN A 275 10.28 -12.97 -6.31
N LYS A 276 9.07 -13.27 -6.80
CA LYS A 276 8.58 -12.81 -8.11
C LYS A 276 8.33 -11.29 -8.10
N ALA A 277 7.77 -10.75 -7.02
CA ALA A 277 7.59 -9.31 -6.84
C ALA A 277 8.92 -8.54 -6.78
N PHE A 278 9.90 -9.00 -5.99
CA PHE A 278 11.23 -8.37 -5.93
C PHE A 278 11.98 -8.41 -7.26
N LYS A 279 11.86 -9.51 -8.03
CA LYS A 279 12.42 -9.59 -9.40
C LYS A 279 11.80 -8.54 -10.34
N LEU A 280 10.49 -8.30 -10.24
CA LEU A 280 9.80 -7.27 -11.03
C LEU A 280 10.22 -5.85 -10.60
N GLN A 281 10.27 -5.57 -9.29
CA GLN A 281 10.74 -4.28 -8.76
C GLN A 281 12.19 -3.99 -9.18
N LYS A 282 13.08 -4.98 -9.09
CA LYS A 282 14.48 -4.84 -9.57
C LYS A 282 14.53 -4.46 -11.04
N SER A 283 13.78 -5.15 -11.91
CA SER A 283 13.72 -4.83 -13.35
C SER A 283 13.22 -3.39 -13.60
N LYS A 284 12.17 -2.97 -12.89
CA LYS A 284 11.63 -1.59 -12.93
C LYS A 284 12.71 -0.57 -12.53
N LEU A 285 13.43 -0.79 -11.43
CA LEU A 285 14.52 0.06 -10.96
C LEU A 285 15.70 0.13 -11.94
N GLU A 286 16.10 -0.99 -12.54
CA GLU A 286 17.16 -1.03 -13.56
C GLU A 286 16.76 -0.27 -14.84
N GLN A 287 15.49 -0.32 -15.25
CA GLN A 287 14.97 0.49 -16.37
C GLN A 287 14.93 1.98 -16.01
N GLN A 288 14.47 2.33 -14.82
CA GLN A 288 14.46 3.71 -14.31
C GLN A 288 15.86 4.32 -14.27
N LEU A 289 16.86 3.55 -13.82
CA LEU A 289 18.26 3.97 -13.77
C LEU A 289 18.78 4.30 -15.18
N LYS A 290 18.56 3.43 -16.17
CA LYS A 290 18.97 3.67 -17.56
C LYS A 290 18.31 4.92 -18.15
N ILE A 291 17.01 5.13 -17.90
CA ILE A 291 16.30 6.34 -18.34
C ILE A 291 16.86 7.59 -17.66
N SER A 292 17.20 7.52 -16.37
CA SER A 292 17.78 8.65 -15.64
C SER A 292 19.20 8.97 -16.12
N GLU A 293 20.04 7.98 -16.42
CA GLU A 293 21.35 8.16 -17.06
C GLU A 293 21.25 8.84 -18.42
N HIS A 294 20.35 8.37 -19.30
CA HIS A 294 20.15 9.01 -20.61
C HIS A 294 19.68 10.46 -20.46
N ARG A 295 18.83 10.75 -19.47
CA ARG A 295 18.37 12.12 -19.14
C ARG A 295 19.49 12.99 -18.57
N VAL A 296 20.42 12.42 -17.81
CA VAL A 296 21.62 13.12 -17.32
C VAL A 296 22.56 13.42 -18.49
N LYS A 297 22.91 12.44 -19.31
CA LYS A 297 23.75 12.60 -20.53
C LYS A 297 23.17 13.65 -21.51
N ALA A 298 21.84 13.70 -21.66
CA ALA A 298 21.18 14.72 -22.46
C ALA A 298 21.24 16.15 -21.85
N LYS A 299 21.34 16.27 -20.52
CA LYS A 299 21.56 17.54 -19.82
C LYS A 299 23.02 17.96 -19.82
N GLU A 300 23.96 17.04 -19.64
CA GLU A 300 25.41 17.26 -19.76
C GLU A 300 25.73 17.85 -21.14
N GLY A 301 25.30 17.17 -22.21
CA GLY A 301 25.41 17.66 -23.57
C GLY A 301 24.54 18.90 -23.89
N LEU A 302 23.74 19.44 -22.96
CA LEU A 302 23.11 20.76 -23.07
C LEU A 302 23.94 21.82 -22.31
N LEU A 303 24.47 21.47 -21.13
CA LEU A 303 25.38 22.31 -20.36
C LEU A 303 26.65 22.62 -21.16
N GLU A 304 27.25 21.63 -21.83
CA GLU A 304 28.39 21.85 -22.76
C GLU A 304 28.06 22.89 -23.85
N ARG A 305 26.88 22.78 -24.47
CA ARG A 305 26.43 23.72 -25.51
C ARG A 305 26.11 25.11 -24.95
N LEU A 306 25.67 25.23 -23.70
CA LEU A 306 25.46 26.50 -23.02
C LEU A 306 26.80 27.13 -22.60
N GLN A 307 27.71 26.34 -22.04
CA GLN A 307 29.07 26.76 -21.67
C GLN A 307 29.85 27.25 -22.89
N HIS A 308 29.77 26.53 -24.02
CA HIS A 308 30.37 26.97 -25.28
C HIS A 308 29.76 28.28 -25.81
N LYS A 309 28.44 28.49 -25.65
CA LYS A 309 27.80 29.77 -25.98
C LYS A 309 28.23 30.90 -25.04
N PHE A 310 28.33 30.66 -23.74
CA PHE A 310 28.82 31.65 -22.78
C PHE A 310 30.27 32.02 -23.06
N GLN A 311 31.14 31.03 -23.35
CA GLN A 311 32.51 31.29 -23.78
C GLN A 311 32.53 32.15 -25.05
N GLN A 312 31.78 31.78 -26.10
CA GLN A 312 31.70 32.56 -27.34
C GLN A 312 31.17 34.00 -27.12
N VAL A 313 30.30 34.23 -26.13
CA VAL A 313 29.85 35.57 -25.76
C VAL A 313 30.94 36.33 -25.00
N MET A 314 31.62 35.71 -24.04
CA MET A 314 32.75 36.29 -23.32
C MET A 314 33.91 36.66 -24.26
N ASP A 315 34.28 35.76 -25.17
CA ASP A 315 35.32 35.99 -26.18
C ASP A 315 34.99 37.21 -27.05
N LYS A 316 33.72 37.35 -27.47
CA LYS A 316 33.23 38.52 -28.23
C LYS A 316 33.23 39.79 -27.39
N GLU A 317 32.81 39.71 -26.13
CA GLU A 317 32.77 40.87 -25.22
C GLU A 317 34.19 41.37 -24.90
N ASP A 318 35.15 40.46 -24.73
CA ASP A 318 36.55 40.81 -24.50
C ASP A 318 37.24 41.34 -25.77
N VAL A 319 36.94 40.81 -26.96
CA VAL A 319 37.34 41.42 -28.24
C VAL A 319 36.71 42.81 -28.44
N SER A 320 35.46 43.01 -28.01
CA SER A 320 34.83 44.34 -28.03
C SER A 320 35.50 45.31 -27.04
N LYS A 321 35.86 44.84 -25.83
CA LYS A 321 36.62 45.62 -24.84
C LYS A 321 38.04 45.97 -25.31
N THR A 322 38.77 45.07 -25.99
CA THR A 322 40.09 45.41 -26.54
C THR A 322 39.97 46.43 -27.65
N ARG A 323 39.06 46.23 -28.62
CA ARG A 323 38.74 47.19 -29.69
C ARG A 323 38.35 48.57 -29.15
N THR A 324 37.50 48.62 -28.13
CA THR A 324 37.10 49.87 -27.45
C THR A 324 38.31 50.58 -26.81
N ARG A 325 39.24 49.83 -26.19
CA ARG A 325 40.48 50.39 -25.62
C ARG A 325 41.47 50.86 -26.70
N GLU A 326 41.58 50.15 -27.81
CA GLU A 326 42.40 50.54 -28.97
C GLU A 326 41.90 51.84 -29.62
N VAL A 327 40.58 51.97 -29.78
CA VAL A 327 39.95 53.20 -30.29
C VAL A 327 40.12 54.36 -29.30
N PHE A 328 39.96 54.11 -27.99
CA PHE A 328 40.29 55.11 -26.96
C PHE A 328 41.75 55.55 -27.05
N ARG A 329 42.70 54.60 -27.13
CA ARG A 329 44.14 54.89 -27.25
C ARG A 329 44.46 55.66 -28.52
N THR A 330 43.77 55.38 -29.62
CA THR A 330 43.92 56.11 -30.90
C THR A 330 43.45 57.56 -30.79
N ILE A 331 42.34 57.81 -30.10
CA ILE A 331 41.75 59.16 -29.94
C ILE A 331 42.49 59.99 -28.88
N GLN A 332 42.84 59.38 -27.74
CA GLN A 332 43.40 60.08 -26.56
C GLN A 332 44.94 60.00 -26.47
N GLN A 333 45.59 59.21 -27.34
CA GLN A 333 47.03 58.90 -27.35
C GLN A 333 47.62 58.46 -25.99
N ARG A 334 46.78 57.83 -25.17
CA ARG A 334 47.11 57.25 -23.85
C ARG A 334 46.13 56.13 -23.51
N ASP A 335 46.50 55.24 -22.60
CA ASP A 335 45.58 54.23 -22.08
C ASP A 335 44.52 54.80 -21.12
N PRO A 336 43.34 54.15 -20.98
CA PRO A 336 42.29 54.59 -20.08
C PRO A 336 42.64 54.29 -18.61
N ARG A 337 42.50 55.28 -17.73
CA ARG A 337 42.74 55.11 -16.29
C ARG A 337 41.48 54.56 -15.62
N LYS A 338 41.56 53.36 -15.05
CA LYS A 338 40.44 52.66 -14.38
C LYS A 338 39.75 53.47 -13.27
N SER A 339 40.44 54.44 -12.66
CA SER A 339 39.93 55.32 -11.61
C SER A 339 39.36 56.66 -12.10
N SER A 340 39.48 56.98 -13.40
CA SER A 340 38.96 58.22 -13.97
C SER A 340 37.54 58.02 -14.48
N ALA A 341 36.55 58.58 -13.78
CA ALA A 341 35.15 58.55 -14.21
C ALA A 341 34.92 59.22 -15.59
N ALA A 342 35.79 60.15 -15.99
CA ALA A 342 35.79 60.73 -17.33
C ALA A 342 36.33 59.75 -18.38
N ASP A 343 37.42 59.03 -18.08
CA ASP A 343 37.97 58.01 -18.98
C ASP A 343 36.97 56.84 -19.15
N LEU A 344 36.23 56.46 -18.09
CA LEU A 344 35.13 55.48 -18.16
C LEU A 344 34.00 55.93 -19.08
N LYS A 345 33.46 57.14 -18.89
CA LYS A 345 32.39 57.68 -19.76
C LYS A 345 32.81 57.77 -21.23
N SER A 346 34.08 58.09 -21.50
CA SER A 346 34.62 58.03 -22.86
C SER A 346 34.69 56.60 -23.42
N LEU A 347 35.02 55.58 -22.60
CA LEU A 347 34.93 54.18 -23.03
C LEU A 347 33.49 53.72 -23.30
N GLU A 348 32.53 54.13 -22.47
CA GLU A 348 31.10 53.83 -22.65
C GLU A 348 30.56 54.45 -23.96
N LEU A 349 30.89 55.72 -24.23
CA LEU A 349 30.56 56.40 -25.48
C LEU A 349 31.20 55.71 -26.70
N ILE A 350 32.48 55.33 -26.61
CA ILE A 350 33.15 54.60 -27.69
C ILE A 350 32.51 53.23 -27.90
N ALA A 351 32.23 52.47 -26.84
CA ALA A 351 31.58 51.15 -26.95
C ALA A 351 30.19 51.25 -27.61
N MET A 352 29.41 52.29 -27.29
CA MET A 352 28.12 52.56 -27.94
C MET A 352 28.28 52.81 -29.45
N TYR A 353 29.18 53.70 -29.85
CA TYR A 353 29.41 54.00 -31.27
C TYR A 353 30.11 52.87 -32.04
N GLU A 354 30.97 52.08 -31.40
CA GLU A 354 31.52 50.83 -31.96
C GLU A 354 30.41 49.81 -32.19
N THR A 355 29.48 49.65 -31.24
CA THR A 355 28.31 48.76 -31.38
C THR A 355 27.37 49.20 -32.52
N GLU A 356 27.08 50.50 -32.61
CA GLU A 356 26.26 51.07 -33.68
C GLU A 356 26.94 50.93 -35.05
N ARG A 357 28.26 51.15 -35.12
CA ARG A 357 29.05 50.93 -36.34
C ARG A 357 29.10 49.46 -36.73
N GLU A 358 29.25 48.55 -35.78
CA GLU A 358 29.23 47.11 -36.03
C GLU A 358 27.86 46.68 -36.58
N LYS A 359 26.76 47.15 -35.98
CA LYS A 359 25.39 46.96 -36.49
C LYS A 359 25.23 47.48 -37.92
N MET A 360 25.67 48.71 -38.23
CA MET A 360 25.64 49.24 -39.59
C MET A 360 26.49 48.41 -40.57
N THR A 361 27.66 47.91 -40.17
CA THR A 361 28.47 47.03 -41.03
C THR A 361 27.81 45.66 -41.23
N ALA A 362 27.10 45.12 -40.24
CA ALA A 362 26.33 43.89 -40.36
C ALA A 362 25.11 44.07 -41.29
N GLU A 363 24.39 45.19 -41.18
CA GLU A 363 23.28 45.54 -42.09
C GLU A 363 23.78 45.72 -43.53
N ILE A 364 24.91 46.40 -43.74
CA ILE A 364 25.56 46.52 -45.06
C ILE A 364 25.99 45.15 -45.60
N ALA A 365 26.52 44.26 -44.76
CA ALA A 365 26.88 42.89 -45.16
C ALA A 365 25.64 42.05 -45.53
N GLN A 366 24.57 42.15 -44.75
CA GLN A 366 23.29 41.50 -45.01
C GLN A 366 22.67 41.99 -46.33
N LEU A 367 22.61 43.30 -46.56
CA LEU A 367 22.11 43.89 -47.80
C LEU A 367 22.95 43.46 -49.00
N ARG A 368 24.28 43.39 -48.88
CA ARG A 368 25.16 42.83 -49.92
C ARG A 368 24.88 41.35 -50.18
N SER A 369 24.64 40.55 -49.13
CA SER A 369 24.26 39.14 -49.27
C SER A 369 22.91 38.97 -49.96
N GLN A 370 21.91 39.80 -49.63
CA GLN A 370 20.59 39.79 -50.27
C GLN A 370 20.67 40.23 -51.73
N VAL A 371 21.49 41.24 -52.07
CA VAL A 371 21.75 41.62 -53.47
C VAL A 371 22.45 40.48 -54.21
N GLN A 372 23.42 39.80 -53.60
CA GLN A 372 24.08 38.65 -54.21
C GLN A 372 23.11 37.46 -54.44
N GLU A 373 22.26 37.17 -53.46
CA GLU A 373 21.21 36.15 -53.54
C GLU A 373 20.21 36.48 -54.65
N LEU A 374 19.68 37.71 -54.70
CA LEU A 374 18.82 38.20 -55.78
C LEU A 374 19.52 38.17 -57.16
N CYS A 375 20.82 38.43 -57.25
CA CYS A 375 21.58 38.30 -58.49
C CYS A 375 21.79 36.84 -58.93
N CYS A 376 21.80 35.87 -58.02
CA CYS A 376 21.71 34.45 -58.37
C CYS A 376 20.28 34.09 -58.81
N ASP A 377 19.28 34.54 -58.05
CA ASP A 377 17.85 34.26 -58.27
C ASP A 377 17.36 34.81 -59.62
N VAL A 378 17.85 35.99 -60.04
CA VAL A 378 17.64 36.58 -61.38
C VAL A 378 18.35 35.74 -62.45
N ARG A 379 19.61 35.37 -62.24
CA ARG A 379 20.39 34.56 -63.20
C ARG A 379 19.78 33.19 -63.44
N ASP A 380 19.24 32.56 -62.39
CA ASP A 380 18.57 31.26 -62.52
C ASP A 380 17.19 31.40 -63.17
N LYS A 381 16.49 32.52 -62.97
CA LYS A 381 15.28 32.85 -63.75
C LYS A 381 15.60 33.17 -65.22
N GLU A 382 16.70 33.84 -65.53
CA GLU A 382 17.19 34.00 -66.91
C GLU A 382 17.56 32.65 -67.54
N ASN A 383 18.28 31.78 -66.83
CA ASN A 383 18.60 30.42 -67.27
C ASN A 383 17.33 29.57 -67.53
N VAL A 384 16.27 29.77 -66.74
CA VAL A 384 14.95 29.13 -66.96
C VAL A 384 14.21 29.76 -68.14
N LEU A 385 14.28 31.08 -68.32
CA LEU A 385 13.66 31.78 -69.46
C LEU A 385 14.32 31.40 -70.79
N LEU A 386 15.65 31.28 -70.84
CA LEU A 386 16.38 30.76 -72.01
C LEU A 386 15.94 29.33 -72.39
N ARG A 387 15.51 28.52 -71.42
CA ARG A 387 14.91 27.19 -71.67
C ARG A 387 13.44 27.25 -72.10
N GLN A 388 12.74 28.36 -71.85
CA GLN A 388 11.32 28.55 -72.16
C GLN A 388 11.07 29.34 -73.46
N THR A 389 12.05 30.08 -73.99
CA THR A 389 11.93 30.80 -75.28
C THR A 389 11.83 29.84 -76.50
N GLY A 390 11.79 28.52 -76.28
CA GLY A 390 11.78 27.49 -77.31
C GLY A 390 10.44 26.81 -77.63
N ALA A 391 9.29 27.24 -77.08
CA ALA A 391 8.00 26.59 -77.39
C ALA A 391 6.73 27.48 -77.30
N ASN A 392 6.03 27.59 -78.44
CA ASN A 392 4.60 27.88 -78.67
C ASN A 392 3.71 28.41 -77.51
N GLY A 393 3.32 29.69 -77.60
CA GLY A 393 2.29 30.31 -76.76
C GLY A 393 0.83 29.94 -77.09
N PHE A 394 0.52 28.65 -77.26
CA PHE A 394 -0.88 28.17 -77.43
C PHE A 394 -1.29 27.08 -76.42
N THR A 395 -0.33 26.42 -75.75
CA THR A 395 -0.60 25.46 -74.67
C THR A 395 -0.84 26.12 -73.30
N GLN A 396 -0.78 27.46 -73.24
CA GLN A 396 -0.58 28.22 -72.01
C GLN A 396 -1.79 28.28 -71.06
N ARG A 397 -3.01 27.93 -71.51
CA ARG A 397 -4.20 27.88 -70.63
C ARG A 397 -4.28 26.54 -69.89
N ASP A 398 -4.17 25.43 -70.61
CA ASP A 398 -4.20 24.08 -70.01
C ASP A 398 -2.98 23.87 -69.11
N ALA A 399 -1.78 24.24 -69.57
CA ALA A 399 -0.56 24.17 -68.77
C ALA A 399 -0.54 25.12 -67.56
N PHE A 400 -1.45 26.10 -67.46
CA PHE A 400 -1.62 26.95 -66.27
C PHE A 400 -2.63 26.35 -65.29
N VAL A 401 -3.71 25.73 -65.79
CA VAL A 401 -4.66 24.96 -64.97
C VAL A 401 -3.97 23.73 -64.36
N GLU A 402 -3.23 22.97 -65.16
CA GLU A 402 -2.45 21.81 -64.71
C GLU A 402 -1.42 22.21 -63.63
N LYS A 403 -0.79 23.38 -63.76
CA LYS A 403 0.15 23.91 -62.75
C LYS A 403 -0.55 24.32 -61.45
N LEU A 404 -1.79 24.82 -61.52
CA LEU A 404 -2.61 25.13 -60.35
C LEU A 404 -3.08 23.85 -59.64
N GLU A 405 -3.44 22.80 -60.40
CA GLU A 405 -3.77 21.50 -59.81
C GLU A 405 -2.54 20.80 -59.23
N GLN A 406 -1.38 20.86 -59.88
CA GLN A 406 -0.11 20.41 -59.31
C GLN A 406 0.24 21.17 -58.02
N ALA A 407 0.23 22.50 -58.03
CA ALA A 407 0.52 23.30 -56.83
C ALA A 407 -0.47 23.00 -55.69
N ARG A 408 -1.76 22.79 -55.99
CA ARG A 408 -2.76 22.36 -55.02
C ARG A 408 -2.47 20.95 -54.48
N LEU A 409 -2.11 20.00 -55.33
CA LEU A 409 -1.77 18.63 -54.92
C LEU A 409 -0.48 18.58 -54.09
N GLU A 410 0.53 19.37 -54.45
CA GLU A 410 1.77 19.54 -53.68
C GLU A 410 1.51 20.20 -52.33
N GLN A 411 0.67 21.23 -52.28
CA GLN A 411 0.25 21.87 -51.03
C GLN A 411 -0.57 20.91 -50.15
N GLU A 412 -1.45 20.10 -50.74
CA GLU A 412 -2.23 19.10 -50.00
C GLU A 412 -1.35 17.95 -49.49
N GLN A 413 -0.42 17.44 -50.30
CA GLN A 413 0.59 16.46 -49.88
C GLN A 413 1.49 17.04 -48.77
N SER A 414 1.94 18.28 -48.88
CA SER A 414 2.74 18.97 -47.85
C SER A 414 1.95 19.12 -46.54
N SER A 415 0.66 19.47 -46.64
CA SER A 415 -0.25 19.55 -45.49
C SER A 415 -0.48 18.19 -44.83
N ARG A 416 -0.69 17.13 -45.61
CA ARG A 416 -0.79 15.74 -45.13
C ARG A 416 0.51 15.30 -44.45
N GLN A 417 1.67 15.63 -45.01
CA GLN A 417 2.98 15.37 -44.39
C GLN A 417 3.18 16.16 -43.09
N LEU A 418 2.74 17.42 -43.02
CA LEU A 418 2.80 18.22 -41.78
C LEU A 418 1.97 17.56 -40.68
N ARG A 419 0.70 17.23 -40.96
CA ARG A 419 -0.21 16.56 -40.02
C ARG A 419 0.32 15.20 -39.56
N HIS A 420 0.99 14.45 -40.44
CA HIS A 420 1.63 13.19 -40.06
C HIS A 420 2.83 13.40 -39.11
N LYS A 421 3.67 14.40 -39.38
CA LYS A 421 4.77 14.79 -38.47
C LYS A 421 4.25 15.29 -37.12
N GLU A 422 3.20 16.10 -37.14
CA GLU A 422 2.47 16.63 -35.97
C GLU A 422 1.89 15.49 -35.12
N ALA A 423 1.21 14.51 -35.73
CA ALA A 423 0.69 13.34 -35.02
C ALA A 423 1.80 12.50 -34.36
N ILE A 424 2.93 12.29 -35.05
CA ILE A 424 4.12 11.60 -34.49
C ILE A 424 4.74 12.40 -33.33
N ILE A 425 4.74 13.74 -33.41
CA ILE A 425 5.20 14.60 -32.32
C ILE A 425 4.24 14.49 -31.13
N GLN A 426 2.93 14.55 -31.34
CA GLN A 426 1.94 14.44 -30.28
C GLN A 426 1.99 13.06 -29.59
N GLU A 427 2.17 11.97 -30.34
CA GLU A 427 2.36 10.64 -29.77
C GLU A 427 3.62 10.56 -28.88
N LYS A 428 4.72 11.21 -29.29
CA LYS A 428 5.96 11.31 -28.50
C LYS A 428 5.78 12.17 -27.26
N VAL A 429 5.07 13.31 -27.35
CA VAL A 429 4.72 14.16 -26.19
C VAL A 429 3.89 13.36 -25.19
N ASN A 430 2.85 12.66 -25.64
CA ASN A 430 2.00 11.83 -24.79
C ASN A 430 2.81 10.72 -24.08
N LYS A 431 3.78 10.10 -24.77
CA LYS A 431 4.70 9.11 -24.17
C LYS A 431 5.61 9.75 -23.10
N ILE A 432 6.22 10.89 -23.41
CA ILE A 432 7.06 11.65 -22.47
C ILE A 432 6.26 12.10 -21.24
N GLU A 433 4.98 12.47 -21.40
CA GLU A 433 4.11 12.78 -20.26
C GLU A 433 3.83 11.57 -19.36
N ILE A 434 3.58 10.40 -19.95
CA ILE A 434 3.34 9.15 -19.18
C ILE A 434 4.62 8.75 -18.44
N GLU A 435 5.79 8.82 -19.09
CA GLU A 435 7.09 8.59 -18.48
C GLU A 435 7.40 9.63 -17.37
N LEU A 436 7.02 10.89 -17.56
CA LEU A 436 7.20 11.96 -16.57
C LEU A 436 6.29 11.79 -15.34
N ARG A 437 5.03 11.35 -15.53
CA ARG A 437 4.13 11.00 -14.42
C ARG A 437 4.71 9.81 -13.64
N HIS A 438 5.03 8.71 -14.34
CA HIS A 438 5.63 7.53 -13.72
C HIS A 438 6.91 7.88 -12.95
N SER A 439 7.81 8.70 -13.54
CA SER A 439 9.02 9.20 -12.88
C SER A 439 8.76 10.11 -11.68
N LYS A 440 7.59 10.73 -11.54
CA LYS A 440 7.21 11.49 -10.34
C LYS A 440 6.67 10.56 -9.25
N ASP A 441 5.83 9.59 -9.61
CA ASP A 441 5.28 8.58 -8.71
C ASP A 441 6.43 7.82 -8.02
N ILE A 442 7.40 7.35 -8.82
CA ILE A 442 8.67 6.75 -8.37
C ILE A 442 9.44 7.63 -7.36
N ILE A 443 9.43 8.94 -7.54
CA ILE A 443 10.14 9.88 -6.66
C ILE A 443 9.35 10.14 -5.37
N ALA A 444 8.04 9.89 -5.34
CA ALA A 444 7.27 9.78 -4.10
C ALA A 444 7.58 8.45 -3.39
N ASP A 445 7.45 7.31 -4.08
CA ASP A 445 7.77 5.97 -3.56
C ASP A 445 9.14 5.95 -2.83
N LEU A 446 10.18 6.47 -3.50
CA LEU A 446 11.55 6.51 -2.98
C LEU A 446 11.77 7.54 -1.86
N ARG A 447 10.90 8.56 -1.72
CA ARG A 447 10.96 9.49 -0.58
C ARG A 447 10.34 8.87 0.66
N ASP A 448 9.22 8.18 0.49
CA ASP A 448 8.54 7.48 1.58
C ASP A 448 9.38 6.30 2.07
N GLU A 449 10.04 5.56 1.16
CA GLU A 449 11.04 4.54 1.52
C GLU A 449 12.23 5.13 2.29
N ASN A 450 12.78 6.28 1.85
CA ASN A 450 13.89 6.93 2.53
C ASN A 450 13.49 7.48 3.93
N ALA A 451 12.27 8.02 4.07
CA ALA A 451 11.72 8.40 5.36
C ALA A 451 11.55 7.19 6.30
N ASN A 452 11.06 6.05 5.79
CA ASN A 452 10.98 4.81 6.56
C ASN A 452 12.35 4.29 6.98
N LEU A 453 13.35 4.33 6.09
CA LEU A 453 14.74 3.94 6.41
C LEU A 453 15.38 4.86 7.46
N ILE A 454 15.08 6.16 7.44
CA ILE A 454 15.52 7.10 8.49
C ILE A 454 14.93 6.73 9.85
N LEU A 455 13.63 6.39 9.90
CA LEU A 455 12.97 5.93 11.14
C LEU A 455 13.51 4.57 11.61
N GLU A 456 13.87 3.67 10.68
CA GLU A 456 14.51 2.39 11.02
C GLU A 456 15.93 2.60 11.59
N VAL A 457 16.73 3.50 11.00
CA VAL A 457 18.06 3.87 11.50
C VAL A 457 17.97 4.54 12.88
N GLN A 458 16.96 5.38 13.12
CA GLN A 458 16.74 6.03 14.43
C GLN A 458 16.25 5.08 15.52
N SER A 459 15.54 4.00 15.16
CA SER A 459 15.01 3.01 16.13
C SER A 459 15.96 1.85 16.42
N ARG A 460 17.03 1.67 15.64
CA ARG A 460 18.09 0.68 15.88
C ARG A 460 18.92 1.05 17.13
N PRO A 461 19.09 0.15 18.11
CA PRO A 461 19.93 0.42 19.30
C PRO A 461 21.36 0.80 18.92
N THR A 462 21.96 1.76 19.64
CA THR A 462 23.33 2.19 19.31
C THR A 462 24.35 1.09 19.61
N ILE A 463 25.56 1.19 19.04
CA ILE A 463 26.66 0.25 19.34
C ILE A 463 26.99 0.22 20.85
N ARG A 464 26.74 1.32 21.58
CA ARG A 464 26.90 1.37 23.05
C ARG A 464 25.84 0.53 23.74
N ASP A 465 24.58 0.63 23.31
CA ASP A 465 23.45 -0.08 23.90
C ASP A 465 23.50 -1.56 23.55
N TYR A 466 23.82 -1.91 22.30
CA TYR A 466 24.07 -3.29 21.89
C TYR A 466 25.18 -3.93 22.74
N LYS A 467 26.31 -3.24 22.95
CA LYS A 467 27.39 -3.73 23.83
C LYS A 467 26.99 -3.75 25.31
N ALA A 468 26.02 -2.95 25.76
CA ALA A 468 25.48 -3.04 27.12
C ALA A 468 24.53 -4.24 27.28
N ILE A 469 23.62 -4.44 26.32
CA ILE A 469 22.72 -5.59 26.23
C ILE A 469 23.51 -6.89 26.13
N GLN A 470 24.51 -6.97 25.25
CA GLN A 470 25.35 -8.17 25.08
C GLN A 470 26.09 -8.55 26.37
N ARG A 471 26.66 -7.56 27.10
CA ARG A 471 27.27 -7.82 28.41
C ARG A 471 26.26 -8.26 29.47
N ARG A 472 25.03 -7.71 29.43
CA ARG A 472 23.93 -8.14 30.31
C ARG A 472 23.45 -9.56 29.98
N VAL A 473 23.39 -9.93 28.70
CA VAL A 473 23.06 -11.29 28.24
C VAL A 473 24.10 -12.28 28.76
N VAL A 474 25.40 -12.07 28.51
CA VAL A 474 26.47 -12.96 28.99
C VAL A 474 26.47 -13.10 30.53
N LEU A 475 26.15 -12.02 31.26
CA LEU A 475 26.03 -12.06 32.72
C LEU A 475 24.79 -12.86 33.18
N LEU A 476 23.65 -12.74 32.49
CA LEU A 476 22.43 -13.52 32.76
C LEU A 476 22.58 -15.00 32.35
N GLU A 477 23.25 -15.30 31.24
CA GLU A 477 23.58 -16.65 30.78
C GLU A 477 24.49 -17.35 31.79
N ARG A 478 25.51 -16.65 32.30
CA ARG A 478 26.33 -17.14 33.41
C ARG A 478 25.49 -17.38 34.66
N GLN A 479 24.66 -16.42 35.08
CA GLN A 479 23.80 -16.59 36.26
C GLN A 479 22.83 -17.78 36.12
N LEU A 480 22.28 -18.01 34.92
CA LEU A 480 21.46 -19.18 34.61
C LEU A 480 22.28 -20.48 34.64
N SER A 481 23.53 -20.46 34.16
CA SER A 481 24.40 -21.62 34.24
C SER A 481 24.80 -21.97 35.67
N ASP A 482 25.17 -20.95 36.47
CA ASP A 482 25.54 -21.07 37.88
C ASP A 482 24.34 -21.57 38.71
N GLN A 483 23.13 -21.04 38.46
CA GLN A 483 21.88 -21.53 39.09
C GLN A 483 21.48 -22.94 38.63
N LYS A 484 21.68 -23.27 37.35
CA LYS A 484 21.36 -24.61 36.83
C LYS A 484 22.28 -25.67 37.44
N ALA A 485 23.58 -25.39 37.58
CA ALA A 485 24.50 -26.26 38.30
C ALA A 485 24.06 -26.44 39.77
N ALA A 486 23.75 -25.34 40.47
CA ALA A 486 23.27 -25.38 41.85
C ALA A 486 21.98 -26.22 42.05
N VAL A 487 21.11 -26.30 41.04
CA VAL A 487 19.89 -27.14 41.07
C VAL A 487 20.16 -28.59 40.66
N GLN A 488 21.16 -28.86 39.82
CA GLN A 488 21.53 -30.22 39.42
C GLN A 488 22.39 -30.94 40.47
N ASP A 489 23.30 -30.22 41.14
CA ASP A 489 24.22 -30.79 42.16
C ASP A 489 23.56 -30.95 43.54
N ALA A 490 22.48 -30.22 43.83
CA ALA A 490 21.87 -30.20 45.15
C ALA A 490 20.77 -31.27 45.32
N HIS A 491 21.04 -32.29 46.15
CA HIS A 491 20.06 -33.30 46.53
C HIS A 491 19.48 -33.09 47.95
N THR A 492 19.99 -32.09 48.70
CA THR A 492 19.42 -31.68 49.99
C THR A 492 19.28 -30.16 50.11
N LEU A 493 18.41 -29.71 51.02
CA LEU A 493 18.27 -28.30 51.41
C LEU A 493 19.54 -27.69 52.03
N GLU A 494 20.54 -28.50 52.39
CA GLU A 494 21.84 -28.04 52.88
C GLU A 494 22.83 -27.83 51.73
N ASP A 495 22.68 -28.56 50.62
CA ASP A 495 23.49 -28.37 49.41
C ASP A 495 23.10 -27.07 48.68
N LEU A 496 21.80 -26.79 48.56
CA LEU A 496 21.31 -25.52 48.01
C LEU A 496 21.85 -24.30 48.77
N ARG A 497 22.11 -24.41 50.09
CA ARG A 497 22.71 -23.31 50.88
C ARG A 497 24.15 -23.00 50.48
N LYS A 498 24.91 -23.97 49.98
CA LYS A 498 26.31 -23.78 49.56
C LYS A 498 26.44 -22.84 48.35
N TYR A 499 25.40 -22.78 47.52
CA TYR A 499 25.30 -21.89 46.36
C TYR A 499 24.58 -20.56 46.68
N MET A 500 24.13 -20.34 47.92
CA MET A 500 23.58 -19.05 48.36
C MET A 500 24.70 -18.15 48.88
N GLY A 501 24.76 -16.90 48.39
CA GLY A 501 25.75 -15.92 48.85
C GLY A 501 25.61 -15.60 50.35
N THR A 502 26.72 -15.33 51.04
CA THR A 502 26.76 -15.12 52.49
C THR A 502 25.81 -14.01 52.98
N ALA A 503 25.63 -12.95 52.18
CA ALA A 503 24.68 -11.87 52.48
C ALA A 503 23.21 -12.34 52.48
N GLU A 504 22.85 -13.27 51.59
CA GLU A 504 21.50 -13.83 51.47
C GLU A 504 21.20 -14.81 52.61
N LEU A 505 22.19 -15.62 53.00
CA LEU A 505 22.10 -16.47 54.20
C LEU A 505 21.90 -15.61 55.46
N ILE A 506 22.69 -14.55 55.63
CA ILE A 506 22.54 -13.58 56.73
C ILE A 506 21.17 -12.87 56.68
N HIS A 507 20.65 -12.56 55.49
CA HIS A 507 19.31 -11.99 55.34
C HIS A 507 18.22 -12.97 55.78
N ARG A 508 18.26 -14.21 55.28
CA ARG A 508 17.31 -15.27 55.63
C ARG A 508 17.32 -15.57 57.12
N ASP A 509 18.48 -15.64 57.75
CA ASP A 509 18.57 -15.95 59.19
C ASP A 509 18.08 -14.79 60.06
N LYS A 510 18.27 -13.53 59.64
CA LYS A 510 17.60 -12.36 60.26
C LYS A 510 16.07 -12.43 60.11
N VAL A 511 15.56 -12.88 58.97
CA VAL A 511 14.11 -13.09 58.75
C VAL A 511 13.58 -14.24 59.60
N ASN A 512 14.28 -15.38 59.66
CA ASN A 512 13.94 -16.53 60.49
C ASN A 512 13.86 -16.15 61.98
N ALA A 513 14.82 -15.37 62.47
CA ALA A 513 14.82 -14.84 63.83
C ALA A 513 13.68 -13.85 64.08
N LYS A 514 13.43 -12.90 63.16
CA LYS A 514 12.32 -11.92 63.25
C LYS A 514 10.93 -12.57 63.25
N LEU A 515 10.76 -13.66 62.51
CA LEU A 515 9.53 -14.44 62.44
C LEU A 515 9.46 -15.55 63.51
N HIS A 516 10.46 -15.65 64.39
CA HIS A 516 10.57 -16.67 65.44
C HIS A 516 10.41 -18.13 64.95
N LEU A 517 10.86 -18.42 63.72
CA LEU A 517 10.74 -19.74 63.09
C LEU A 517 11.54 -20.84 63.82
N ASN A 518 12.42 -20.46 64.74
CA ASN A 518 13.08 -21.33 65.72
C ASN A 518 12.09 -22.17 66.57
N ARG A 519 10.80 -21.81 66.59
CA ARG A 519 9.74 -22.64 67.20
C ARG A 519 9.41 -23.88 66.36
N LEU A 520 9.58 -23.84 65.04
CA LEU A 520 9.36 -25.00 64.16
C LEU A 520 10.33 -26.14 64.49
N THR A 521 11.59 -25.82 64.84
CA THR A 521 12.60 -26.80 65.29
C THR A 521 12.33 -27.37 66.69
N THR A 522 11.25 -26.94 67.37
CA THR A 522 10.79 -27.52 68.65
C THR A 522 9.52 -28.36 68.52
N LEU A 523 8.95 -28.47 67.31
CA LEU A 523 7.78 -29.32 67.04
C LEU A 523 8.20 -30.76 66.71
N PRO A 524 7.35 -31.77 67.00
CA PRO A 524 7.53 -33.13 66.49
C PRO A 524 7.52 -33.14 64.95
N LYS A 525 8.37 -33.98 64.34
CA LYS A 525 8.50 -34.06 62.88
C LYS A 525 7.18 -34.38 62.19
N GLU A 526 6.38 -35.29 62.74
CA GLU A 526 5.07 -35.66 62.21
C GLU A 526 4.14 -34.46 62.10
N ALA A 527 4.07 -33.60 63.14
CA ALA A 527 3.25 -32.39 63.12
C ALA A 527 3.73 -31.36 62.08
N CYS A 528 5.02 -31.33 61.74
CA CYS A 528 5.53 -30.54 60.62
C CYS A 528 5.18 -31.17 59.26
N LEU A 529 5.18 -32.50 59.15
CA LEU A 529 4.77 -33.21 57.93
C LEU A 529 3.26 -33.03 57.67
N ASP A 530 2.42 -33.10 58.69
CA ASP A 530 0.96 -32.87 58.58
C ASP A 530 0.67 -31.45 58.06
N VAL A 531 1.32 -30.42 58.63
CA VAL A 531 1.18 -29.02 58.17
C VAL A 531 1.66 -28.86 56.72
N ILE A 532 2.73 -29.53 56.32
CA ILE A 532 3.21 -29.51 54.91
C ILE A 532 2.22 -30.22 53.99
N GLN A 533 1.65 -31.36 54.39
CA GLN A 533 0.62 -32.06 53.63
C GLN A 533 -0.66 -31.20 53.49
N ASP A 534 -1.08 -30.48 54.53
CA ASP A 534 -2.22 -29.57 54.45
C ASP A 534 -1.98 -28.37 53.54
N ILE A 535 -0.75 -27.85 53.48
CA ILE A 535 -0.38 -26.82 52.50
C ILE A 535 -0.38 -27.39 51.08
N CYS A 536 0.13 -28.62 50.87
CA CYS A 536 0.02 -29.33 49.59
C CYS A 536 -1.44 -29.55 49.16
N ARG A 537 -2.34 -29.95 50.09
CA ARG A 537 -3.78 -30.09 49.85
C ARG A 537 -4.45 -28.76 49.47
N GLN A 538 -4.07 -27.66 50.12
CA GLN A 538 -4.65 -26.34 49.87
C GLN A 538 -4.16 -25.66 48.58
N LEU A 539 -2.93 -25.99 48.13
CA LEU A 539 -2.33 -25.43 46.91
C LEU A 539 -2.44 -26.37 45.70
N ASP A 540 -3.03 -27.56 45.87
CA ASP A 540 -3.09 -28.65 44.89
C ASP A 540 -1.71 -29.04 44.33
N LEU A 541 -0.75 -29.30 45.24
CA LEU A 541 0.65 -29.60 44.93
C LEU A 541 1.03 -31.02 45.33
N THR A 542 1.47 -31.81 44.36
CA THR A 542 2.05 -33.15 44.56
C THR A 542 3.50 -33.14 45.03
N ASP A 543 4.23 -32.03 44.84
CA ASP A 543 5.61 -31.84 45.27
C ASP A 543 5.74 -30.65 46.25
N VAL A 544 6.29 -30.95 47.43
CA VAL A 544 6.58 -30.02 48.52
C VAL A 544 7.53 -28.89 48.08
N THR A 545 8.46 -29.14 47.15
CA THR A 545 9.40 -28.12 46.66
C THR A 545 8.69 -26.98 45.93
N LEU A 546 7.51 -27.25 45.35
CA LEU A 546 6.72 -26.28 44.60
C LEU A 546 5.92 -25.32 45.48
N ILE A 547 5.83 -25.55 46.81
CA ILE A 547 5.12 -24.65 47.74
C ILE A 547 5.71 -23.24 47.68
N GLY A 548 7.03 -23.11 47.79
CA GLY A 548 7.72 -21.81 47.77
C GLY A 548 7.46 -21.02 46.47
N PRO A 549 7.75 -21.58 45.29
CA PRO A 549 7.44 -20.96 44.00
C PRO A 549 5.95 -20.61 43.82
N SER A 550 5.04 -21.48 44.27
CA SER A 550 3.58 -21.27 44.13
C SER A 550 3.08 -20.13 45.02
N VAL A 551 3.53 -20.07 46.27
CA VAL A 551 3.22 -18.96 47.19
C VAL A 551 3.84 -17.64 46.69
N ALA A 552 5.07 -17.66 46.16
CA ALA A 552 5.69 -16.48 45.56
C ALA A 552 4.90 -15.96 44.33
N LYS A 553 4.40 -16.88 43.48
CA LYS A 553 3.52 -16.55 42.35
C LYS A 553 2.19 -15.95 42.82
N LEU A 554 1.56 -16.51 43.86
CA LEU A 554 0.33 -15.97 44.45
C LEU A 554 0.56 -14.56 45.04
N ILE A 555 1.66 -14.34 45.76
CA ILE A 555 2.03 -13.01 46.29
C ILE A 555 2.20 -12.00 45.15
N SER A 556 2.86 -12.37 44.05
CA SER A 556 3.01 -11.51 42.87
C SER A 556 1.67 -11.14 42.22
N VAL A 557 0.73 -12.08 42.11
CA VAL A 557 -0.64 -11.82 41.63
C VAL A 557 -1.38 -10.88 42.58
N VAL A 558 -1.34 -11.13 43.89
CA VAL A 558 -1.98 -10.27 44.91
C VAL A 558 -1.40 -8.85 44.89
N GLN A 559 -0.10 -8.68 44.70
CA GLN A 559 0.53 -7.36 44.52
C GLN A 559 0.10 -6.64 43.24
N ALA A 560 -0.35 -7.36 42.22
CA ALA A 560 -0.92 -6.78 40.99
C ALA A 560 -2.40 -6.36 41.15
N VAL A 561 -3.16 -6.94 42.09
CA VAL A 561 -4.59 -6.65 42.28
C VAL A 561 -4.88 -5.14 42.45
N PRO A 562 -4.20 -4.37 43.32
CA PRO A 562 -4.47 -2.93 43.46
C PRO A 562 -4.18 -2.09 42.20
N ARG A 563 -3.36 -2.59 41.27
CA ARG A 563 -3.12 -1.95 39.97
C ARG A 563 -4.24 -2.28 38.98
N MET A 564 -4.66 -3.54 38.94
CA MET A 564 -5.79 -4.02 38.15
C MET A 564 -7.10 -3.37 38.59
N GLU A 565 -7.33 -3.27 39.90
CA GLU A 565 -8.47 -2.57 40.51
C GLU A 565 -8.53 -1.09 40.12
N LYS A 566 -7.42 -0.36 40.21
CA LYS A 566 -7.34 1.05 39.78
C LYS A 566 -7.62 1.21 38.28
N PHE A 567 -7.13 0.30 37.46
CA PHE A 567 -7.42 0.28 36.01
C PHE A 567 -8.91 0.04 35.73
N ILE A 568 -9.51 -0.97 36.39
CA ILE A 568 -10.95 -1.28 36.26
C ILE A 568 -11.80 -0.09 36.70
N HIS A 569 -11.50 0.54 37.84
CA HIS A 569 -12.21 1.74 38.29
C HIS A 569 -12.07 2.90 37.30
N GLY A 570 -10.90 3.11 36.69
CA GLY A 570 -10.70 4.11 35.64
C GLY A 570 -11.57 3.83 34.41
N VAL A 571 -11.57 2.60 33.91
CA VAL A 571 -12.38 2.21 32.74
C VAL A 571 -13.89 2.30 33.03
N CYS A 572 -14.35 1.84 34.19
CA CYS A 572 -15.76 1.95 34.59
C CYS A 572 -16.19 3.41 34.80
N GLY A 573 -15.32 4.25 35.39
CA GLY A 573 -15.57 5.68 35.58
C GLY A 573 -15.67 6.47 34.28
N CYS A 574 -14.97 6.05 33.22
CA CYS A 574 -15.17 6.59 31.87
C CYS A 574 -16.56 6.27 31.29
N ILE A 575 -17.22 5.18 31.74
CA ILE A 575 -18.50 4.69 31.20
C ILE A 575 -19.69 5.20 32.03
N SER A 576 -19.55 5.32 33.35
CA SER A 576 -20.57 5.83 34.26
C SER A 576 -19.96 6.80 35.28
N GLN A 577 -20.47 8.03 35.28
CA GLN A 577 -20.07 9.06 36.25
C GLN A 577 -20.57 8.77 37.67
N ASN A 578 -21.60 7.91 37.83
CA ASN A 578 -22.34 7.72 39.08
C ASN A 578 -22.30 6.29 39.64
N GLY A 579 -21.24 5.51 39.35
CA GLY A 579 -20.90 4.31 40.12
C GLY A 579 -20.80 3.00 39.33
N ILE A 580 -20.75 1.90 40.10
CA ILE A 580 -20.26 0.58 39.67
C ILE A 580 -21.00 0.05 38.44
N VAL A 581 -20.28 -0.05 37.32
CA VAL A 581 -20.74 -0.71 36.09
C VAL A 581 -20.43 -2.21 36.18
N PRO A 582 -21.41 -3.11 35.93
CA PRO A 582 -21.13 -4.55 35.80
C PRO A 582 -20.11 -4.80 34.69
N LEU A 583 -19.04 -5.55 34.98
CA LEU A 583 -17.87 -5.70 34.10
C LEU A 583 -18.22 -6.34 32.73
N GLU A 584 -19.30 -7.12 32.69
CA GLU A 584 -19.89 -7.72 31.50
C GLU A 584 -20.45 -6.67 30.50
N ILE A 585 -20.93 -5.53 31.01
CA ILE A 585 -21.51 -4.44 30.21
C ILE A 585 -20.41 -3.52 29.67
N VAL A 586 -19.28 -3.40 30.38
CA VAL A 586 -18.12 -2.56 30.00
C VAL A 586 -17.63 -2.88 28.58
N THR A 587 -17.43 -4.16 28.25
CA THR A 587 -16.88 -4.58 26.95
C THR A 587 -17.84 -4.32 25.79
N SER A 588 -19.14 -4.54 25.99
CA SER A 588 -20.17 -4.26 24.99
C SER A 588 -20.39 -2.76 24.77
N THR A 589 -20.37 -1.94 25.84
CA THR A 589 -20.41 -0.47 25.73
C THR A 589 -19.20 0.10 25.01
N LEU A 590 -17.98 -0.34 25.36
CA LEU A 590 -16.76 0.09 24.65
C LEU A 590 -16.73 -0.36 23.18
N THR A 591 -17.26 -1.55 22.88
CA THR A 591 -17.42 -2.01 21.49
C THR A 591 -18.41 -1.15 20.72
N LYS A 592 -19.52 -0.75 21.35
CA LYS A 592 -20.47 0.20 20.75
C LYS A 592 -19.80 1.56 20.49
N TRP A 593 -19.12 2.14 21.48
CA TRP A 593 -18.42 3.42 21.32
C TRP A 593 -17.33 3.38 20.24
N LYS A 594 -16.60 2.27 20.12
CA LYS A 594 -15.67 2.05 19.00
C LYS A 594 -16.39 2.14 17.65
N ASN A 595 -17.55 1.48 17.51
CA ASN A 595 -18.33 1.51 16.28
C ASN A 595 -18.89 2.92 16.01
N ASP A 596 -19.46 3.57 17.03
CA ASP A 596 -19.99 4.94 16.95
C ASP A 596 -18.90 5.94 16.53
N LEU A 597 -17.67 5.81 17.06
CA LEU A 597 -16.50 6.60 16.65
C LEU A 597 -16.06 6.32 15.21
N THR A 598 -16.06 5.05 14.75
CA THR A 598 -15.76 4.75 13.34
C THR A 598 -16.80 5.31 12.39
N HIS A 599 -18.08 5.33 12.78
CA HIS A 599 -19.16 5.94 12.00
C HIS A 599 -19.01 7.48 11.97
N LEU A 600 -18.64 8.11 13.09
CA LEU A 600 -18.35 9.55 13.15
C LEU A 600 -17.17 9.92 12.23
N ALA A 601 -16.09 9.13 12.21
CA ALA A 601 -14.97 9.33 11.28
C ALA A 601 -15.38 9.12 9.80
N GLN A 602 -16.26 8.18 9.51
CA GLN A 602 -16.83 8.00 8.15
C GLN A 602 -17.65 9.23 7.73
N LEU A 603 -18.52 9.75 8.61
CA LEU A 603 -19.31 10.96 8.38
C LEU A 603 -18.42 12.19 8.17
N GLN A 604 -17.37 12.39 8.98
CA GLN A 604 -16.37 13.44 8.76
C GLN A 604 -15.75 13.32 7.36
N SER A 605 -15.27 12.13 7.00
CA SER A 605 -14.69 11.90 5.67
C SER A 605 -15.67 12.08 4.50
N PHE A 606 -16.98 12.04 4.75
CA PHE A 606 -18.02 12.31 3.76
C PHE A 606 -18.29 13.81 3.65
N THR A 607 -18.41 14.50 4.78
CA THR A 607 -18.49 15.96 4.87
C THR A 607 -17.28 16.65 4.24
N ASP A 608 -16.06 16.16 4.47
CA ASP A 608 -14.83 16.67 3.83
C ASP A 608 -14.86 16.53 2.31
N LYS A 609 -15.36 15.40 1.79
CA LYS A 609 -15.53 15.17 0.34
C LYS A 609 -16.58 16.11 -0.26
N LEU A 610 -17.70 16.33 0.43
CA LEU A 610 -18.72 17.30 0.02
C LEU A 610 -18.14 18.72 0.01
N HIS A 611 -17.43 19.15 1.05
CA HIS A 611 -16.76 20.45 1.07
C HIS A 611 -15.73 20.59 -0.04
N ALA A 612 -14.92 19.56 -0.33
CA ALA A 612 -13.96 19.58 -1.42
C ALA A 612 -14.62 19.70 -2.81
N ILE A 613 -15.79 19.07 -3.01
CA ILE A 613 -16.57 19.18 -4.26
C ILE A 613 -17.21 20.58 -4.37
N LEU A 614 -17.89 21.05 -3.33
CA LEU A 614 -18.57 22.34 -3.31
C LEU A 614 -17.57 23.51 -3.43
N SER A 615 -16.37 23.38 -2.85
CA SER A 615 -15.31 24.40 -2.94
C SER A 615 -14.87 24.64 -4.38
N ARG A 616 -14.87 23.62 -5.25
CA ARG A 616 -14.53 23.78 -6.68
C ARG A 616 -15.50 24.73 -7.41
N ARG A 617 -16.79 24.73 -7.04
CA ARG A 617 -17.81 25.64 -7.59
C ARG A 617 -17.68 27.08 -7.05
N SER A 618 -17.08 27.25 -5.88
CA SER A 618 -16.96 28.57 -5.24
C SER A 618 -15.83 29.45 -5.81
N HIS A 619 -14.98 28.92 -6.70
CA HIS A 619 -13.81 29.64 -7.23
C HIS A 619 -14.14 30.66 -8.34
N ASP A 620 -15.32 30.60 -8.97
CA ASP A 620 -15.70 31.50 -10.07
C ASP A 620 -16.20 32.88 -9.60
N ASN A 621 -16.46 33.07 -8.30
CA ASN A 621 -16.92 34.35 -7.73
C ASN A 621 -15.89 34.96 -6.78
N VAL A 622 -15.05 35.82 -7.37
CA VAL A 622 -14.41 37.03 -6.80
C VAL A 622 -14.16 37.07 -5.28
N GLN A 623 -12.87 36.95 -4.92
CA GLN A 623 -12.20 37.68 -3.83
C GLN A 623 -12.96 37.82 -2.49
N ASP A 624 -13.26 36.71 -1.83
CA ASP A 624 -13.08 36.60 -0.37
C ASP A 624 -13.17 35.14 0.13
N ILE A 625 -12.91 34.93 1.42
CA ILE A 625 -12.96 33.61 2.11
C ILE A 625 -11.85 32.64 1.68
N GLN A 626 -10.61 32.94 2.11
CA GLN A 626 -9.64 31.86 2.36
C GLN A 626 -10.03 31.09 3.62
N GLY A 627 -10.84 30.04 3.46
CA GLY A 627 -11.26 29.18 4.57
C GLY A 627 -12.15 28.02 4.11
N PRO A 628 -12.28 26.95 4.92
CA PRO A 628 -13.21 25.86 4.63
C PRO A 628 -14.66 26.36 4.63
N ILE A 629 -15.44 25.94 3.65
CA ILE A 629 -16.86 26.32 3.52
C ILE A 629 -17.62 25.88 4.78
N SER A 630 -18.22 26.83 5.51
CA SER A 630 -19.06 26.53 6.67
C SER A 630 -20.26 25.65 6.29
N HIS A 631 -20.66 24.72 7.15
CA HIS A 631 -21.78 23.79 6.95
C HIS A 631 -23.06 24.49 6.45
N ASN A 632 -23.42 25.65 7.00
CA ASN A 632 -24.59 26.43 6.58
C ASN A 632 -24.46 26.95 5.13
N ARG A 633 -23.25 27.34 4.70
CA ARG A 633 -22.99 27.76 3.31
C ARG A 633 -22.96 26.56 2.36
N ALA A 634 -22.48 25.40 2.82
CA ALA A 634 -22.55 24.16 2.05
C ALA A 634 -24.01 23.74 1.77
N LEU A 635 -24.89 23.79 2.77
CA LEU A 635 -26.33 23.53 2.61
C LEU A 635 -26.96 24.51 1.61
N HIS A 636 -26.74 25.82 1.76
CA HIS A 636 -27.28 26.83 0.84
C HIS A 636 -26.82 26.62 -0.62
N VAL A 637 -25.58 26.20 -0.86
CA VAL A 637 -25.08 25.91 -2.22
C VAL A 637 -25.68 24.61 -2.78
N VAL A 638 -26.06 23.64 -1.93
CA VAL A 638 -26.82 22.44 -2.35
C VAL A 638 -28.28 22.79 -2.66
N GLU A 639 -28.92 23.66 -1.88
CA GLU A 639 -30.26 24.17 -2.17
C GLU A 639 -30.30 24.97 -3.49
N GLU A 640 -29.30 25.84 -3.74
CA GLU A 640 -29.09 26.51 -5.03
C GLU A 640 -28.91 25.50 -6.19
N LEU A 641 -28.20 24.39 -5.98
CA LEU A 641 -28.01 23.36 -7.00
C LEU A 641 -29.31 22.63 -7.33
N VAL A 642 -30.10 22.24 -6.32
CA VAL A 642 -31.40 21.57 -6.52
C VAL A 642 -32.41 22.52 -7.17
N ALA A 643 -32.42 23.80 -6.80
CA ALA A 643 -33.24 24.82 -7.46
C ALA A 643 -32.84 25.00 -8.94
N PHE A 644 -31.54 24.98 -9.26
CA PHE A 644 -31.06 25.07 -10.64
C PHE A 644 -31.36 23.81 -11.45
N GLU A 645 -31.16 22.62 -10.88
CA GLU A 645 -31.44 21.33 -11.54
C GLU A 645 -32.93 21.14 -11.82
N THR A 646 -33.81 21.52 -10.88
CA THR A 646 -35.26 21.48 -11.10
C THR A 646 -35.72 22.48 -12.15
N HIS A 647 -35.19 23.70 -12.15
CA HIS A 647 -35.47 24.70 -13.19
C HIS A 647 -35.02 24.23 -14.58
N PHE A 648 -33.77 23.77 -14.73
CA PHE A 648 -33.24 23.26 -15.99
C PHE A 648 -33.96 21.98 -16.46
N SER A 649 -34.39 21.12 -15.53
CA SER A 649 -35.22 19.95 -15.87
C SER A 649 -36.58 20.37 -16.43
N HIS A 650 -37.21 21.39 -15.85
CA HIS A 650 -38.49 21.92 -16.34
C HIS A 650 -38.35 22.60 -17.71
N GLU A 651 -37.27 23.38 -17.95
CA GLU A 651 -36.96 23.91 -19.28
C GLU A 651 -36.75 22.77 -20.30
N ARG A 652 -35.99 21.73 -19.93
CA ARG A 652 -35.77 20.56 -20.79
C ARG A 652 -37.07 19.80 -21.10
N GLU A 653 -38.00 19.71 -20.15
CA GLU A 653 -39.34 19.19 -20.40
C GLU A 653 -40.15 20.09 -21.35
N MET A 654 -40.09 21.42 -21.19
CA MET A 654 -40.72 22.37 -22.11
C MET A 654 -40.16 22.23 -23.54
N TYR A 655 -38.84 22.11 -23.70
CA TYR A 655 -38.21 21.88 -25.00
C TYR A 655 -38.54 20.48 -25.56
N SER A 656 -38.55 19.43 -24.74
CA SER A 656 -38.96 18.09 -25.16
C SER A 656 -40.42 18.05 -25.64
N LEU A 657 -41.31 18.76 -24.94
CA LEU A 657 -42.70 18.93 -25.33
C LEU A 657 -42.83 19.75 -26.62
N ALA A 658 -42.03 20.79 -26.79
CA ALA A 658 -41.98 21.58 -28.03
C ALA A 658 -41.53 20.71 -29.22
N ILE A 659 -40.44 19.94 -29.09
CA ILE A 659 -39.96 19.01 -30.12
C ILE A 659 -41.01 17.93 -30.43
N THR A 660 -41.62 17.34 -29.41
CA THR A 660 -42.72 16.37 -29.58
C THR A 660 -43.92 16.97 -30.34
N ASN A 661 -44.13 18.29 -30.27
CA ASN A 661 -45.15 19.01 -31.03
C ASN A 661 -44.69 19.42 -32.44
N VAL A 662 -43.38 19.61 -32.69
CA VAL A 662 -42.81 19.73 -34.05
C VAL A 662 -43.18 18.47 -34.84
N ASP A 663 -42.88 17.29 -34.29
CA ASP A 663 -43.04 16.00 -34.98
C ASP A 663 -44.51 15.63 -35.23
N LYS A 664 -45.42 16.10 -34.37
CA LYS A 664 -46.86 15.76 -34.43
C LYS A 664 -47.72 16.78 -35.16
N GLN A 665 -47.37 18.07 -35.13
CA GLN A 665 -48.13 19.16 -35.76
C GLN A 665 -47.21 20.29 -36.26
N PRO A 666 -46.34 20.03 -37.26
CA PRO A 666 -45.36 21.00 -37.73
C PRO A 666 -46.02 22.29 -38.23
N ASP A 667 -47.11 22.19 -39.00
CA ASP A 667 -47.82 23.35 -39.57
C ASP A 667 -48.39 24.29 -38.49
N VAL A 668 -48.89 23.73 -37.38
CA VAL A 668 -49.44 24.51 -36.27
C VAL A 668 -48.34 25.26 -35.53
N LEU A 669 -47.17 24.63 -35.37
CA LEU A 669 -46.01 25.29 -34.78
C LEU A 669 -45.44 26.37 -35.71
N ILE A 670 -45.27 26.08 -37.00
CA ILE A 670 -44.82 27.05 -38.02
C ILE A 670 -45.77 28.26 -38.05
N HIS A 671 -47.08 28.04 -38.03
CA HIS A 671 -48.06 29.13 -37.96
C HIS A 671 -47.88 29.99 -36.70
N LYS A 672 -47.73 29.37 -35.52
CA LYS A 672 -47.48 30.08 -34.25
C LYS A 672 -46.15 30.84 -34.25
N MET A 673 -45.08 30.26 -34.81
CA MET A 673 -43.77 30.91 -34.94
C MET A 673 -43.83 32.12 -35.87
N ILE A 674 -44.51 32.00 -37.02
CA ILE A 674 -44.70 33.13 -37.95
C ILE A 674 -45.61 34.20 -37.32
N GLN A 675 -46.64 33.81 -36.57
CA GLN A 675 -47.49 34.75 -35.83
C GLN A 675 -46.70 35.50 -34.74
N HIS A 676 -45.82 34.81 -34.02
CA HIS A 676 -44.92 35.42 -33.03
C HIS A 676 -43.90 36.36 -33.70
N PHE A 677 -43.27 35.95 -34.80
CA PHE A 677 -42.37 36.80 -35.60
C PHE A 677 -43.09 38.06 -36.11
N ARG A 678 -44.32 37.92 -36.62
CA ARG A 678 -45.17 39.04 -37.05
C ARG A 678 -45.47 40.01 -35.91
N HIS A 679 -45.69 39.51 -34.69
CA HIS A 679 -45.87 40.36 -33.52
C HIS A 679 -44.57 41.08 -33.14
N LEU A 680 -43.46 40.34 -33.01
CA LEU A 680 -42.15 40.84 -32.58
C LEU A 680 -41.60 41.94 -33.50
N PHE A 681 -41.76 41.78 -34.82
CA PHE A 681 -41.27 42.73 -35.83
C PHE A 681 -42.37 43.64 -36.43
N GLY A 682 -43.58 43.67 -35.83
CA GLY A 682 -44.67 44.59 -36.22
C GLY A 682 -45.31 44.35 -37.61
N VAL A 683 -45.16 43.14 -38.17
CA VAL A 683 -45.51 42.82 -39.56
C VAL A 683 -47.01 42.49 -39.70
N LYS A 684 -47.74 43.45 -40.26
CA LYS A 684 -49.22 43.43 -40.33
C LYS A 684 -49.79 42.31 -41.21
N SER A 685 -49.16 41.96 -42.34
CA SER A 685 -49.60 40.90 -43.26
C SER A 685 -48.67 39.67 -43.24
N MET A 686 -49.10 38.53 -43.80
CA MET A 686 -48.21 37.38 -44.02
C MET A 686 -47.18 37.65 -45.12
N GLU A 687 -47.57 38.39 -46.15
CA GLU A 687 -46.73 38.79 -47.29
C GLU A 687 -45.49 39.60 -46.85
N GLY A 688 -45.65 40.49 -45.86
CA GLY A 688 -44.55 41.27 -45.30
C GLY A 688 -43.52 40.48 -44.49
N VAL A 689 -43.76 39.19 -44.20
CA VAL A 689 -42.87 38.38 -43.35
C VAL A 689 -41.54 38.10 -44.05
N PHE A 690 -41.55 37.61 -45.29
CA PHE A 690 -40.32 37.31 -46.03
C PHE A 690 -39.45 38.56 -46.29
N PRO A 691 -40.00 39.71 -46.73
CA PRO A 691 -39.27 40.97 -46.78
C PRO A 691 -38.63 41.34 -45.43
N LYS A 692 -39.36 41.19 -44.30
CA LYS A 692 -38.83 41.53 -42.98
C LYS A 692 -37.76 40.55 -42.49
N ILE A 693 -37.87 39.26 -42.80
CA ILE A 693 -36.79 38.27 -42.54
C ILE A 693 -35.51 38.68 -43.29
N ASN A 694 -35.64 39.05 -44.57
CA ASN A 694 -34.50 39.48 -45.39
C ASN A 694 -33.90 40.80 -44.88
N GLU A 695 -34.73 41.77 -44.48
CA GLU A 695 -34.28 43.02 -43.86
C GLU A 695 -33.48 42.76 -42.58
N VAL A 696 -33.99 41.89 -41.68
CA VAL A 696 -33.30 41.52 -40.44
C VAL A 696 -32.00 40.76 -40.72
N PHE A 697 -31.98 39.86 -41.71
CA PHE A 697 -30.77 39.15 -42.11
C PHE A 697 -29.69 40.10 -42.67
N LEU A 698 -30.08 41.04 -43.53
CA LEU A 698 -29.17 42.06 -44.05
C LEU A 698 -28.65 42.96 -42.92
N PHE A 699 -29.52 43.48 -42.06
CA PHE A 699 -29.16 44.33 -40.93
C PHE A 699 -28.21 43.62 -39.94
N VAL A 700 -28.46 42.35 -39.61
CA VAL A 700 -27.59 41.57 -38.72
C VAL A 700 -26.22 41.31 -39.36
N ASN A 701 -26.16 41.03 -40.67
CA ASN A 701 -24.88 40.88 -41.37
C ASN A 701 -24.12 42.21 -41.49
N GLU A 702 -24.81 43.31 -41.79
CA GLU A 702 -24.23 44.65 -41.84
C GLU A 702 -23.68 45.08 -40.47
N MET A 703 -24.44 44.84 -39.39
CA MET A 703 -23.99 45.11 -38.01
C MET A 703 -22.82 44.20 -37.59
N ASN A 704 -22.82 42.91 -37.99
CA ASN A 704 -21.69 42.01 -37.74
C ASN A 704 -20.44 42.43 -38.51
N ASN A 705 -20.59 42.87 -39.77
CA ASN A 705 -19.48 43.40 -40.57
C ASN A 705 -18.95 44.71 -39.98
N ALA A 706 -19.83 45.62 -39.56
CA ALA A 706 -19.43 46.85 -38.86
C ALA A 706 -18.69 46.55 -37.55
N LEU A 707 -19.16 45.57 -36.75
CA LEU A 707 -18.47 45.11 -35.55
C LEU A 707 -17.12 44.44 -35.84
N ALA A 708 -16.99 43.73 -36.97
CA ALA A 708 -15.71 43.19 -37.43
C ALA A 708 -14.73 44.31 -37.82
N SER A 709 -15.17 45.30 -38.60
CA SER A 709 -14.38 46.48 -38.94
C SER A 709 -13.97 47.29 -37.71
N ILE A 710 -14.87 47.50 -36.74
CA ILE A 710 -14.57 48.15 -35.45
C ILE A 710 -13.49 47.38 -34.68
N LYS A 711 -13.60 46.05 -34.58
CA LYS A 711 -12.57 45.22 -33.95
C LYS A 711 -11.22 45.36 -34.66
N GLU A 712 -11.21 45.32 -35.98
CA GLU A 712 -10.01 45.42 -36.81
C GLU A 712 -9.34 46.80 -36.68
N SER A 713 -10.10 47.89 -36.72
CA SER A 713 -9.61 49.26 -36.47
C SER A 713 -9.10 49.49 -35.05
N LEU A 714 -9.52 48.67 -34.07
CA LEU A 714 -9.05 48.70 -32.68
C LEU A 714 -7.94 47.66 -32.39
N GLY A 715 -7.50 46.88 -33.40
CA GLY A 715 -6.52 45.81 -33.23
C GLY A 715 -6.99 44.61 -32.39
N LEU A 716 -8.30 44.47 -32.17
CA LEU A 716 -8.91 43.44 -31.33
C LEU A 716 -9.12 42.13 -32.09
N ALA A 717 -8.84 41.00 -31.44
CA ALA A 717 -9.08 39.68 -31.99
C ALA A 717 -10.58 39.45 -32.31
N ARG A 718 -10.88 38.80 -33.44
CA ARG A 718 -12.27 38.63 -33.91
C ARG A 718 -13.17 37.88 -32.92
N THR A 719 -12.61 37.04 -32.06
CA THR A 719 -13.26 36.28 -30.97
C THR A 719 -13.71 37.11 -29.76
N VAL A 720 -13.29 38.38 -29.63
CA VAL A 720 -13.64 39.26 -28.51
C VAL A 720 -15.16 39.51 -28.42
N SER A 721 -15.71 39.59 -27.21
CA SER A 721 -17.15 39.82 -27.01
C SER A 721 -17.60 41.21 -27.49
N VAL A 722 -18.84 41.32 -27.95
CA VAL A 722 -19.39 42.59 -28.48
C VAL A 722 -19.36 43.70 -27.42
N ALA A 723 -19.68 43.37 -26.15
CA ALA A 723 -19.63 44.33 -25.05
C ALA A 723 -18.22 44.87 -24.78
N HIS A 724 -17.18 44.04 -24.86
CA HIS A 724 -15.80 44.49 -24.68
C HIS A 724 -15.34 45.36 -25.86
N ALA A 725 -15.63 44.95 -27.10
CA ALA A 725 -15.31 45.74 -28.29
C ALA A 725 -15.99 47.13 -28.31
N LEU A 726 -17.24 47.22 -27.85
CA LEU A 726 -17.95 48.51 -27.72
C LEU A 726 -17.42 49.37 -26.56
N ASN A 727 -16.96 48.76 -25.47
CA ASN A 727 -16.29 49.48 -24.39
C ASN A 727 -14.92 50.03 -24.83
N GLU A 728 -14.11 49.25 -25.55
CA GLU A 728 -12.84 49.77 -26.10
C GLU A 728 -13.06 50.85 -27.16
N LEU A 729 -14.05 50.70 -28.05
CA LEU A 729 -14.47 51.78 -28.96
C LEU A 729 -14.83 53.05 -28.18
N ARG A 730 -15.56 52.90 -27.07
CA ARG A 730 -15.90 54.03 -26.19
C ARG A 730 -14.65 54.64 -25.56
N THR A 731 -13.71 53.87 -25.01
CA THR A 731 -12.48 54.47 -24.41
C THR A 731 -11.60 55.13 -25.48
N ALA A 732 -11.51 54.58 -26.69
CA ALA A 732 -10.80 55.18 -27.81
C ALA A 732 -11.40 56.53 -28.19
N LEU A 733 -12.73 56.61 -28.39
CA LEU A 733 -13.42 57.87 -28.68
C LEU A 733 -13.30 58.88 -27.53
N GLN A 734 -13.35 58.42 -26.28
CA GLN A 734 -13.14 59.26 -25.09
C GLN A 734 -11.72 59.87 -25.08
N LYS A 735 -10.68 59.08 -25.39
CA LYS A 735 -9.28 59.53 -25.55
C LYS A 735 -9.10 60.50 -26.72
N MET A 736 -9.92 60.41 -27.77
CA MET A 736 -9.92 61.35 -28.89
C MET A 736 -10.67 62.66 -28.59
N THR A 737 -11.39 62.77 -27.47
CA THR A 737 -12.11 64.01 -27.07
C THR A 737 -11.36 64.88 -26.07
N ASP A 738 -10.12 64.53 -25.72
CA ASP A 738 -9.34 65.20 -24.67
C ASP A 738 -8.72 66.54 -25.18
N PRO A 739 -9.09 67.72 -24.63
CA PRO A 739 -8.80 69.02 -25.24
C PRO A 739 -7.36 69.52 -25.06
N LYS A 740 -6.37 68.63 -24.88
CA LYS A 740 -4.95 68.96 -24.71
C LYS A 740 -4.03 68.10 -25.58
N ARG A 741 -3.94 68.43 -26.87
CA ARG A 741 -2.82 68.00 -27.73
C ARG A 741 -2.41 69.14 -28.68
N PRO A 742 -1.11 69.45 -28.83
CA PRO A 742 -0.65 70.37 -29.86
C PRO A 742 -0.78 69.73 -31.25
N PRO A 743 -0.93 70.52 -32.33
CA PRO A 743 -1.08 70.01 -33.68
C PRO A 743 0.25 69.45 -34.20
N LEU A 744 0.20 68.31 -34.89
CA LEU A 744 1.23 67.90 -35.84
C LEU A 744 0.83 68.37 -37.25
N ALA A 745 1.83 68.59 -38.09
CA ALA A 745 1.67 69.05 -39.47
C ALA A 745 0.93 68.01 -40.34
N PRO A 746 0.23 68.43 -41.40
CA PRO A 746 -0.47 67.53 -42.29
C PRO A 746 0.51 66.84 -43.24
N ASP A 747 0.24 65.58 -43.59
CA ASP A 747 0.55 65.12 -44.93
C ASP A 747 -0.48 64.12 -45.48
N THR A 748 -0.61 64.19 -46.79
CA THR A 748 -1.32 63.34 -47.77
C THR A 748 -1.80 61.94 -47.32
N HIS A 749 -3.12 61.68 -47.41
CA HIS A 749 -3.70 61.09 -48.64
C HIS A 749 -5.25 61.17 -48.66
N GLU A 750 -5.79 61.41 -49.86
CA GLU A 750 -7.17 61.16 -50.34
C GLU A 750 -8.38 61.32 -49.39
N SER A 751 -8.89 62.56 -49.33
CA SER A 751 -10.29 62.80 -49.00
C SER A 751 -11.21 62.27 -50.11
N TYR A 752 -11.93 61.17 -49.84
CA TYR A 752 -12.99 60.70 -50.73
C TYR A 752 -14.19 61.66 -50.67
N VAL A 753 -14.35 62.47 -51.71
CA VAL A 753 -15.50 63.37 -51.89
C VAL A 753 -16.75 62.56 -52.22
N VAL A 754 -17.52 62.18 -51.20
CA VAL A 754 -18.89 61.68 -51.40
C VAL A 754 -19.79 62.87 -51.71
N THR A 755 -20.13 63.03 -52.99
CA THR A 755 -21.09 64.04 -53.47
C THR A 755 -22.52 63.69 -53.04
N GLY A 756 -22.84 63.93 -51.76
CA GLY A 756 -24.12 63.58 -51.16
C GLY A 756 -25.21 64.65 -51.33
N LYS A 757 -26.01 64.55 -52.40
CA LYS A 757 -27.39 65.07 -52.36
C LYS A 757 -28.24 64.12 -51.53
N SER A 758 -28.22 64.29 -50.22
CA SER A 758 -28.99 63.47 -49.27
C SER A 758 -29.27 64.25 -47.99
N ASP A 759 -30.55 64.59 -47.75
CA ASP A 759 -31.01 65.38 -46.60
C ASP A 759 -31.01 64.58 -45.28
N VAL A 760 -29.81 64.17 -44.84
CA VAL A 760 -29.61 63.47 -43.57
C VAL A 760 -29.19 64.46 -42.50
N VAL A 761 -30.19 65.13 -41.91
CA VAL A 761 -29.99 66.06 -40.78
C VAL A 761 -29.38 65.30 -39.61
N GLY A 762 -28.11 65.58 -39.29
CA GLY A 762 -27.33 64.82 -38.32
C GLY A 762 -27.96 64.79 -36.92
N VAL A 763 -27.78 63.67 -36.21
CA VAL A 763 -28.41 63.38 -34.91
C VAL A 763 -28.19 64.48 -33.85
N ALA A 764 -27.08 65.21 -33.92
CA ALA A 764 -26.83 66.37 -33.07
C ALA A 764 -27.85 67.51 -33.28
N ALA A 765 -28.16 67.85 -34.53
CA ALA A 765 -29.16 68.86 -34.88
C ALA A 765 -30.58 68.41 -34.50
N VAL A 766 -30.91 67.12 -34.70
CA VAL A 766 -32.19 66.54 -34.26
C VAL A 766 -32.34 66.60 -32.74
N ARG A 767 -31.28 66.31 -31.98
CA ARG A 767 -31.28 66.48 -30.51
C ARG A 767 -31.45 67.94 -30.10
N GLN A 768 -30.79 68.87 -30.79
CA GLN A 768 -30.90 70.31 -30.51
C GLN A 768 -32.31 70.85 -30.82
N GLN A 769 -32.93 70.41 -31.92
CA GLN A 769 -34.33 70.68 -32.23
C GLN A 769 -35.28 70.10 -31.17
N HIS A 770 -35.06 68.84 -30.75
CA HIS A 770 -35.86 68.21 -29.69
C HIS A 770 -35.78 69.00 -28.38
N VAL A 771 -34.58 69.34 -27.89
CA VAL A 771 -34.41 70.16 -26.66
C VAL A 771 -35.07 71.54 -26.80
N THR A 772 -35.02 72.14 -27.99
CA THR A 772 -35.67 73.43 -28.26
C THR A 772 -37.19 73.30 -28.21
N LEU A 773 -37.77 72.27 -28.84
CA LEU A 773 -39.20 71.96 -28.80
C LEU A 773 -39.67 71.61 -27.37
N THR A 774 -38.89 70.88 -26.59
CA THR A 774 -39.20 70.58 -25.18
C THR A 774 -39.27 71.86 -24.34
N LYS A 775 -38.31 72.79 -24.52
CA LYS A 775 -38.36 74.11 -23.86
C LYS A 775 -39.56 74.93 -24.33
N LEU A 776 -39.85 74.96 -25.63
CA LEU A 776 -41.01 75.69 -26.16
C LEU A 776 -42.34 75.15 -25.59
N LYS A 777 -42.46 73.82 -25.52
CA LYS A 777 -43.59 73.11 -24.91
C LYS A 777 -43.77 73.45 -23.42
N GLN A 778 -42.66 73.53 -22.68
CA GLN A 778 -42.68 73.88 -21.26
C GLN A 778 -43.06 75.35 -21.01
N VAL A 779 -42.63 76.27 -21.89
CA VAL A 779 -42.97 77.71 -21.80
C VAL A 779 -44.42 77.98 -22.22
N LEU A 780 -44.92 77.33 -23.28
CA LEU A 780 -46.30 77.49 -23.80
C LEU A 780 -47.34 76.59 -23.08
N GLY A 781 -46.92 75.82 -22.07
CA GLY A 781 -47.78 74.92 -21.29
C GLY A 781 -48.49 73.85 -22.12
N ALA A 782 -47.90 73.43 -23.23
CA ALA A 782 -48.47 72.46 -24.17
C ALA A 782 -48.20 71.01 -23.72
N GLN A 783 -49.07 70.07 -24.09
CA GLN A 783 -48.84 68.64 -23.81
C GLN A 783 -48.33 67.86 -25.03
N THR A 784 -48.64 68.30 -26.25
CA THR A 784 -48.15 67.72 -27.51
C THR A 784 -47.27 68.71 -28.30
N ILE A 785 -46.68 68.26 -29.41
CA ILE A 785 -45.94 69.15 -30.34
C ILE A 785 -46.94 69.91 -31.23
N ASP A 786 -48.05 69.29 -31.59
CA ASP A 786 -49.09 69.88 -32.45
C ASP A 786 -49.82 71.05 -31.76
N GLU A 787 -49.88 71.05 -30.43
CA GLU A 787 -50.36 72.19 -29.62
C GLU A 787 -49.45 73.43 -29.65
N LEU A 788 -48.19 73.32 -30.11
CA LEU A 788 -47.26 74.45 -30.09
C LEU A 788 -47.68 75.57 -31.05
N VAL A 789 -48.05 75.23 -32.29
CA VAL A 789 -48.34 76.23 -33.32
C VAL A 789 -49.59 77.06 -32.97
N PRO A 790 -50.75 76.47 -32.60
CA PRO A 790 -51.95 77.25 -32.25
C PRO A 790 -51.79 78.09 -30.97
N ARG A 791 -50.83 77.75 -30.10
CA ARG A 791 -50.52 78.51 -28.87
C ARG A 791 -49.44 79.57 -29.06
N ALA A 792 -48.60 79.45 -30.09
CA ALA A 792 -47.65 80.49 -30.48
C ALA A 792 -48.28 81.59 -31.36
N THR A 793 -49.51 81.36 -31.85
CA THR A 793 -50.32 82.33 -32.61
C THR A 793 -51.47 82.92 -31.79
N ARG A 794 -51.29 83.04 -30.47
CA ARG A 794 -52.18 83.72 -29.52
C ARG A 794 -51.35 84.57 -28.56
#